data_AF-A0A7V6HGP6-F1
#
_entry.id   AF-A0A7V6HGP6-F1
#
_cell.length_a   1.000
_cell.length_b   1.000
_cell.length_c   1.000
_cell.angle_alpha   90.00
_cell.angle_beta   90.00
_cell.angle_gamma   90.00
#
_symmetry.space_group_name_H-M   'P 1'
#
loop_
_entity.id
_entity.type
_entity.pdbx_description
1 polymer ?
#
loop_
_entity_poly.entity_id
_entity_poly.type
_entity_poly.pdbx_seq_one_letter_code
_entity_poly.pdbx_strand_id
1 'polypeptide(L)'
;MKRGVVGLVIVGVCFWAALEGGAASTPDFVVAPDGSDAGAGTVAQPFATLDRARRAVRDLKRQEPERQRPVVVRVRGGTYRLEQPLTFTPDDSGTAAAPIVYEAAEGEQPLLSAGVPVSGWRVTPEGRWQVELPAAARGGWVFSQLYVNDQRRFRPMWPREGYRFVAATSPVEPNVCPDRFVYHEGDILPTWRNLAEKEVCIVHNWNLSRFPIRAIESAPRTVILAGRTWHPTLNDITPRNWYRVENVIEAFDQPGQWYLDRERGVLTYIPLPGEDPVTACVVAPRHATVITLAGDVEAGTTVEHLVFRGLTLAHNGWNVPAEGYSYAQAEAPITGTFTARNARHVRVERCTVRHTGTYAVDFGNGCRDCVVDNCELFDLGAGGVKIGVAWKGEEDPRNYAYACTVRETLIAYGGRVHPAGVGVWIGHAASNTVAHNTIHDLYYSGVSAGWKWCFGPNPACANRIEWNRIFRIGQGVLSDMGGIYMLGEQPGSVERFNVMYDIRRSRYGGWGVYFDSGSSHILVENNLVYDAEDGGLIHGSASKNNIVRNNIFAFGGKNQLTADTSSEGDPLRVERNLFVWQQRDLFLHAPPAHCRFASNLYWRVGSSSNALLATDTPTGRWLAREPGACVADPLFVDAARRDFRLADNSPALKLGFVPFDISAAGRRVRANTTDTLPRPPGAYAPAPLEPELPLAEDFEKLAVGQGILGWHLASGGRDELVQVTDEVAAGGRRALRVRDELEGYEPHFYAYSVRRQGMVAFSCDLRIGKGAQPSLELRDVDPWYASGPMISIDGDGLMRGMHGKELLKVPYHAWFHVELRTGVGDACNGRYEVRVRLPGETQARVFTDLPCASGFKTLGWVGFCSNGTLGSVYEVDNLVLTPAP
;
A
#
# COMPACT_ATOMS: atom_id res chain seq x y z
N MET A 1 33.24 -44.92 34.73
CA MET A 1 33.43 -43.71 33.88
C MET A 1 32.51 -43.88 32.69
N LYS A 2 31.34 -43.24 32.69
CA LYS A 2 31.03 -41.88 32.20
C LYS A 2 31.25 -41.76 30.68
N ARG A 3 30.31 -41.32 29.85
CA ARG A 3 28.89 -40.92 30.01
C ARG A 3 28.32 -40.84 28.58
N GLY A 4 27.27 -41.59 28.28
CA GLY A 4 26.42 -41.31 27.12
C GLY A 4 25.43 -40.20 27.47
N VAL A 5 25.24 -39.25 26.57
CA VAL A 5 24.22 -38.19 26.69
C VAL A 5 23.18 -38.44 25.62
N VAL A 6 22.02 -38.93 26.08
CA VAL A 6 20.77 -38.96 25.32
C VAL A 6 20.19 -37.54 25.35
N GLY A 7 20.08 -36.91 24.19
CA GLY A 7 19.38 -35.63 24.03
C GLY A 7 17.88 -35.85 24.04
N LEU A 8 17.23 -35.46 25.14
CA LEU A 8 15.79 -35.46 25.32
C LEU A 8 15.18 -34.31 24.49
N VAL A 9 14.40 -34.62 23.46
CA VAL A 9 13.58 -33.63 22.75
C VAL A 9 12.38 -33.31 23.64
N ILE A 10 12.41 -32.17 24.32
CA ILE A 10 11.25 -31.63 25.04
C ILE A 10 10.34 -30.96 24.01
N VAL A 11 9.33 -31.69 23.55
CA VAL A 11 8.19 -31.11 22.84
C VAL A 11 7.35 -30.37 23.87
N GLY A 12 7.46 -29.04 23.91
CA GLY A 12 6.58 -28.18 24.70
C GLY A 12 5.16 -28.20 24.13
N VAL A 13 4.34 -29.16 24.59
CA VAL A 13 2.89 -29.13 24.37
C VAL A 13 2.34 -27.99 25.24
N CYS A 14 2.01 -26.87 24.60
CA CYS A 14 1.20 -25.82 25.23
C CYS A 14 -0.19 -26.41 25.48
N PHE A 15 -0.49 -26.77 26.72
CA PHE A 15 -1.85 -27.04 27.16
C PHE A 15 -2.65 -25.73 27.03
N TRP A 16 -3.41 -25.60 25.95
CA TRP A 16 -4.55 -24.70 25.91
C TRP A 16 -5.63 -25.31 26.79
N ALA A 17 -5.75 -24.81 28.02
CA ALA A 17 -7.00 -24.95 28.75
C ALA A 17 -8.04 -24.08 28.02
N ALA A 18 -8.88 -24.70 27.21
CA ALA A 18 -10.14 -24.11 26.82
C ALA A 18 -10.95 -23.92 28.12
N LEU A 19 -11.06 -22.68 28.60
CA LEU A 19 -12.09 -22.29 29.55
C LEU A 19 -13.42 -22.30 28.80
N GLU A 20 -14.01 -23.49 28.66
CA GLU A 20 -15.42 -23.63 28.36
C GLU A 20 -16.23 -23.00 29.50
N GLY A 21 -17.13 -22.08 29.14
CA GLY A 21 -18.29 -21.61 29.90
C GLY A 21 -18.19 -21.63 31.43
N GLY A 22 -17.33 -20.79 32.01
CA GLY A 22 -17.41 -20.50 33.44
C GLY A 22 -18.73 -19.80 33.76
N ALA A 23 -19.48 -20.33 34.74
CA ALA A 23 -20.61 -19.63 35.36
C ALA A 23 -20.22 -18.17 35.65
N ALA A 24 -21.11 -17.23 35.32
CA ALA A 24 -20.83 -15.80 35.44
C ALA A 24 -20.33 -15.47 36.86
N SER A 25 -19.04 -15.16 36.99
CA SER A 25 -18.45 -14.77 38.27
C SER A 25 -19.11 -13.48 38.74
N THR A 26 -19.54 -13.44 40.00
CA THR A 26 -20.06 -12.22 40.63
C THR A 26 -19.05 -11.09 40.46
N PRO A 27 -19.45 -9.94 39.88
CA PRO A 27 -18.52 -8.84 39.67
C PRO A 27 -18.14 -8.19 41.00
N ASP A 28 -16.89 -7.76 41.13
CA ASP A 28 -16.45 -6.96 42.27
C ASP A 28 -16.97 -5.52 42.13
N PHE A 29 -17.02 -5.00 40.90
CA PHE A 29 -17.57 -3.69 40.60
C PHE A 29 -18.48 -3.69 39.37
N VAL A 30 -19.48 -2.81 39.37
CA VAL A 30 -20.39 -2.56 38.25
C VAL A 30 -20.30 -1.09 37.85
N VAL A 31 -20.28 -0.85 36.55
CA VAL A 31 -20.34 0.48 35.94
C VAL A 31 -21.59 0.56 35.07
N ALA A 32 -22.38 1.63 35.21
CA ALA A 32 -23.62 1.84 34.46
C ALA A 32 -23.79 3.33 34.08
N PRO A 33 -24.38 3.66 32.92
CA PRO A 33 -24.55 5.06 32.50
C PRO A 33 -25.39 5.91 33.46
N ASP A 34 -26.29 5.29 34.21
CA ASP A 34 -27.16 5.87 35.24
C ASP A 34 -26.61 5.71 36.67
N GLY A 35 -25.36 5.22 36.80
CA GLY A 35 -24.67 5.07 38.07
C GLY A 35 -24.19 6.39 38.69
N SER A 36 -23.46 6.29 39.79
CA SER A 36 -22.84 7.43 40.48
C SER A 36 -21.44 7.10 40.97
N ASP A 37 -20.46 7.96 40.68
CA ASP A 37 -19.08 7.78 41.12
C ASP A 37 -18.87 7.99 42.63
N ALA A 38 -19.88 8.54 43.31
CA ALA A 38 -19.96 8.59 44.77
C ALA A 38 -20.48 7.28 45.39
N GLY A 39 -21.04 6.38 44.59
CA GLY A 39 -21.55 5.08 45.03
C GLY A 39 -20.46 4.08 45.40
N ALA A 40 -20.86 2.88 45.80
CA ALA A 40 -19.95 1.80 46.20
C ALA A 40 -19.47 0.91 45.03
N GLY A 41 -20.04 1.06 43.83
CA GLY A 41 -19.73 0.23 42.67
C GLY A 41 -20.39 -1.15 42.70
N THR A 42 -21.40 -1.36 43.53
CA THR A 42 -22.13 -2.63 43.60
C THR A 42 -23.21 -2.71 42.50
N VAL A 43 -23.85 -3.87 42.32
CA VAL A 43 -25.00 -4.01 41.41
C VAL A 43 -26.11 -3.00 41.73
N ALA A 44 -26.35 -2.72 43.01
CA ALA A 44 -27.39 -1.79 43.45
C ALA A 44 -26.95 -0.31 43.42
N GLN A 45 -25.64 -0.05 43.45
CA GLN A 45 -25.07 1.30 43.42
C GLN A 45 -23.85 1.34 42.48
N PRO A 46 -24.06 1.17 41.16
CA PRO A 46 -22.97 1.10 40.20
C PRO A 46 -22.23 2.43 40.10
N PHE A 47 -20.96 2.39 39.72
CA PHE A 47 -20.21 3.59 39.34
C PHE A 47 -20.74 4.16 38.02
N ALA A 48 -20.59 5.47 37.81
CA ALA A 48 -20.94 6.12 36.55
C ALA A 48 -19.83 5.94 35.49
N THR A 49 -18.57 5.92 35.93
CA THR A 49 -17.40 5.93 35.03
C THR A 49 -16.48 4.72 35.22
N LEU A 50 -15.85 4.29 34.12
CA LEU A 50 -14.80 3.28 34.17
C LEU A 50 -13.54 3.79 34.90
N ASP A 51 -13.27 5.09 34.86
CA ASP A 51 -12.12 5.67 35.57
C ASP A 51 -12.29 5.59 37.09
N ARG A 52 -13.52 5.78 37.61
CA ARG A 52 -13.84 5.52 39.02
C ARG A 52 -13.68 4.04 39.38
N ALA A 53 -14.15 3.14 38.52
CA ALA A 53 -13.99 1.70 38.72
C ALA A 53 -12.51 1.29 38.75
N ARG A 54 -11.69 1.82 37.84
CA ARG A 54 -10.23 1.63 37.83
C ARG A 54 -9.58 2.03 39.15
N ARG A 55 -9.94 3.19 39.71
CA ARG A 55 -9.48 3.58 41.06
C ARG A 55 -9.93 2.59 42.14
N ALA A 56 -11.18 2.14 42.10
CA ALA A 56 -11.69 1.15 43.06
C ALA A 56 -10.94 -0.19 42.97
N VAL A 57 -10.55 -0.62 41.76
CA VAL A 57 -9.69 -1.79 41.56
C VAL A 57 -8.34 -1.60 42.25
N ARG A 58 -7.70 -0.42 42.12
CA ARG A 58 -6.45 -0.13 42.83
C ARG A 58 -6.63 -0.23 44.34
N ASP A 59 -7.73 0.29 44.87
CA ASP A 59 -8.04 0.24 46.30
C ASP A 59 -8.22 -1.21 46.77
N LEU A 60 -8.98 -2.01 46.02
CA LEU A 60 -9.21 -3.42 46.30
C LEU A 60 -7.91 -4.24 46.28
N LYS A 61 -7.03 -4.00 45.30
CA LYS A 61 -5.72 -4.65 45.24
C LYS A 61 -4.85 -4.33 46.46
N ARG A 62 -4.93 -3.11 47.02
CA ARG A 62 -4.21 -2.76 48.26
C ARG A 62 -4.81 -3.43 49.49
N GLN A 63 -6.12 -3.69 49.48
CA GLN A 63 -6.83 -4.39 50.56
C GLN A 63 -6.62 -5.90 50.51
N GLU A 64 -6.55 -6.48 49.31
CA GLU A 64 -6.41 -7.92 49.05
C GLU A 64 -5.14 -8.25 48.23
N PRO A 65 -3.92 -7.99 48.74
CA PRO A 65 -2.68 -8.20 47.97
C PRO A 65 -2.43 -9.66 47.56
N GLU A 66 -2.92 -10.62 48.35
CA GLU A 66 -2.73 -12.07 48.14
C GLU A 66 -3.85 -12.72 47.31
N ARG A 67 -4.71 -11.92 46.68
CA ARG A 67 -5.88 -12.40 45.95
C ARG A 67 -5.50 -13.41 44.86
N GLN A 68 -6.20 -14.55 44.83
CA GLN A 68 -5.99 -15.66 43.87
C GLN A 68 -7.16 -15.84 42.90
N ARG A 69 -7.92 -14.77 42.64
CA ARG A 69 -9.04 -14.78 41.69
C ARG A 69 -9.09 -13.46 40.91
N PRO A 70 -9.58 -13.46 39.65
CA PRO A 70 -9.71 -12.24 38.85
C PRO A 70 -10.48 -11.14 39.58
N VAL A 71 -10.13 -9.88 39.35
CA VAL A 71 -10.97 -8.72 39.70
C VAL A 71 -11.87 -8.42 38.51
N VAL A 72 -13.19 -8.45 38.71
CA VAL A 72 -14.16 -8.31 37.62
C VAL A 72 -14.92 -7.00 37.74
N VAL A 73 -14.76 -6.15 36.72
CA VAL A 73 -15.53 -4.92 36.50
C VAL A 73 -16.54 -5.17 35.39
N ARG A 74 -17.83 -5.22 35.75
CA ARG A 74 -18.94 -5.42 34.82
C ARG A 74 -19.44 -4.09 34.29
N VAL A 75 -19.46 -3.91 32.97
CA VAL A 75 -19.86 -2.67 32.31
C VAL A 75 -21.22 -2.87 31.64
N ARG A 76 -22.24 -2.15 32.11
CA ARG A 76 -23.59 -2.19 31.54
C ARG A 76 -23.64 -1.51 30.17
N GLY A 77 -24.60 -1.90 29.34
CA GLY A 77 -24.86 -1.32 28.04
C GLY A 77 -25.23 0.15 28.13
N GLY A 78 -24.86 0.89 27.09
CA GLY A 78 -25.07 2.33 26.98
C GLY A 78 -23.77 3.06 26.61
N THR A 79 -23.87 4.38 26.51
CA THR A 79 -22.79 5.23 25.99
C THR A 79 -22.05 5.95 27.11
N TYR A 80 -20.77 5.61 27.27
CA TYR A 80 -19.82 6.25 28.16
C TYR A 80 -19.00 7.27 27.38
N ARG A 81 -19.29 8.55 27.58
CA ARG A 81 -18.55 9.65 26.95
C ARG A 81 -17.33 9.97 27.77
N LEU A 82 -16.17 9.87 27.14
CA LEU A 82 -14.90 10.11 27.80
C LEU A 82 -14.57 11.60 27.80
N GLU A 83 -14.32 12.16 28.99
CA GLU A 83 -13.75 13.52 29.12
C GLU A 83 -12.23 13.54 28.82
N GLN A 84 -11.60 12.38 28.97
CA GLN A 84 -10.20 12.11 28.68
C GLN A 84 -10.02 10.62 28.37
N PRO A 85 -8.98 10.21 27.61
CA PRO A 85 -8.70 8.80 27.36
C PRO A 85 -8.56 8.00 28.65
N LEU A 86 -9.12 6.79 28.70
CA LEU A 86 -8.99 5.89 29.84
C LEU A 86 -7.57 5.32 29.87
N THR A 87 -6.75 5.85 30.77
CA THR A 87 -5.32 5.52 30.83
C THR A 87 -5.06 4.57 31.99
N PHE A 88 -4.46 3.41 31.72
CA PHE A 88 -4.02 2.46 32.72
C PHE A 88 -2.51 2.58 32.92
N THR A 89 -2.08 2.66 34.17
CA THR A 89 -0.67 2.75 34.57
C THR A 89 -0.25 1.44 35.27
N PRO A 90 1.03 1.25 35.63
CA PRO A 90 1.47 0.03 36.32
C PRO A 90 0.68 -0.30 37.60
N ASP A 91 0.13 0.72 38.28
CA ASP A 91 -0.73 0.53 39.45
C ASP A 91 -2.02 -0.24 39.14
N ASP A 92 -2.42 -0.29 37.87
CA ASP A 92 -3.62 -0.99 37.40
C ASP A 92 -3.35 -2.45 37.02
N SER A 93 -2.09 -2.90 36.99
CA SER A 93 -1.71 -4.25 36.57
C SER A 93 -2.34 -5.34 37.44
N GLY A 94 -2.80 -6.43 36.84
CA GLY A 94 -3.18 -7.64 37.57
C GLY A 94 -1.98 -8.55 37.83
N THR A 95 -2.26 -9.79 38.21
CA THR A 95 -1.28 -10.88 38.20
C THR A 95 -1.83 -12.04 37.36
N ALA A 96 -1.01 -13.05 37.09
CA ALA A 96 -1.48 -14.28 36.44
C ALA A 96 -2.62 -14.97 37.23
N ALA A 97 -2.58 -14.90 38.57
CA ALA A 97 -3.61 -15.49 39.44
C ALA A 97 -4.84 -14.57 39.63
N ALA A 98 -4.65 -13.26 39.55
CA ALA A 98 -5.70 -12.25 39.71
C ALA A 98 -5.62 -11.19 38.60
N PRO A 99 -5.97 -11.54 37.35
CA PRO A 99 -6.04 -10.56 36.28
C PRO A 99 -7.18 -9.57 36.53
N ILE A 100 -7.09 -8.38 35.95
CA ILE A 100 -8.18 -7.38 36.02
C ILE A 100 -9.00 -7.47 34.73
N VAL A 101 -10.28 -7.74 34.86
CA VAL A 101 -11.21 -7.97 33.75
C VAL A 101 -12.24 -6.84 33.70
N TYR A 102 -12.22 -6.07 32.62
CA TYR A 102 -13.28 -5.13 32.25
C TYR A 102 -14.13 -5.79 31.19
N GLU A 103 -15.33 -6.21 31.55
CA GLU A 103 -16.20 -6.96 30.63
C GLU A 103 -17.60 -6.38 30.54
N ALA A 104 -18.15 -6.40 29.34
CA ALA A 104 -19.55 -6.08 29.11
C ALA A 104 -20.48 -7.00 29.91
N ALA A 105 -21.61 -6.45 30.33
CA ALA A 105 -22.73 -7.27 30.79
C ALA A 105 -23.24 -8.18 29.67
N GLU A 106 -23.76 -9.33 30.08
CA GLU A 106 -24.15 -10.38 29.15
C GLU A 106 -25.23 -9.87 28.17
N GLY A 107 -24.97 -10.01 26.88
CA GLY A 107 -25.85 -9.51 25.81
C GLY A 107 -25.87 -7.99 25.63
N GLU A 108 -25.14 -7.23 26.45
CA GLU A 108 -25.09 -5.77 26.39
C GLU A 108 -23.84 -5.29 25.63
N GLN A 109 -23.93 -4.11 25.00
CA GLN A 109 -22.85 -3.51 24.21
C GLN A 109 -22.49 -2.12 24.76
N PRO A 110 -21.61 -2.02 25.77
CA PRO A 110 -21.14 -0.73 26.27
C PRO A 110 -20.28 -0.02 25.21
N LEU A 111 -20.63 1.23 24.90
CA LEU A 111 -19.92 2.10 23.98
C LEU A 111 -19.07 3.12 24.72
N LEU A 112 -17.75 3.01 24.64
CA LEU A 112 -16.79 3.99 25.12
C LEU A 112 -16.45 4.93 23.96
N SER A 113 -16.96 6.16 24.04
CA SER A 113 -16.85 7.16 22.97
C SER A 113 -15.83 8.23 23.32
N ALA A 114 -14.84 8.40 22.45
CA ALA A 114 -13.91 9.55 22.44
C ALA A 114 -14.50 10.79 21.72
N GLY A 115 -15.76 10.71 21.28
CA GLY A 115 -16.47 11.77 20.60
C GLY A 115 -17.57 12.42 21.43
N VAL A 116 -17.97 13.61 21.01
CA VAL A 116 -19.01 14.46 21.61
C VAL A 116 -20.23 14.48 20.69
N PRO A 117 -21.45 14.30 21.23
CA PRO A 117 -22.67 14.42 20.44
C PRO A 117 -22.89 15.88 20.05
N VAL A 118 -23.30 16.09 18.80
CA VAL A 118 -23.66 17.41 18.28
C VAL A 118 -25.17 17.48 18.13
N SER A 119 -25.79 18.46 18.80
CA SER A 119 -27.25 18.66 18.85
C SER A 119 -27.59 20.15 18.80
N GLY A 120 -28.87 20.51 18.78
CA GLY A 120 -29.30 21.91 18.66
C GLY A 120 -29.28 22.42 17.21
N TRP A 121 -29.50 21.52 16.26
CA TRP A 121 -29.51 21.82 14.83
C TRP A 121 -30.67 22.74 14.46
N ARG A 122 -30.36 23.84 13.78
CA ARG A 122 -31.31 24.68 13.05
C ARG A 122 -31.30 24.25 11.59
N VAL A 123 -32.49 24.00 11.03
CA VAL A 123 -32.64 23.73 9.60
C VAL A 123 -32.75 25.04 8.84
N THR A 124 -31.92 25.22 7.81
CA THR A 124 -31.98 26.38 6.90
C THR A 124 -33.11 26.21 5.87
N PRO A 125 -33.56 27.28 5.18
CA PRO A 125 -34.56 27.16 4.11
C PRO A 125 -34.17 26.17 2.99
N GLU A 126 -32.88 25.97 2.77
CA GLU A 126 -32.32 25.02 1.79
C GLU A 126 -32.22 23.59 2.34
N GLY A 127 -32.73 23.32 3.55
CA GLY A 127 -32.72 21.99 4.18
C GLY A 127 -31.39 21.59 4.82
N ARG A 128 -30.41 22.50 4.93
CA ARG A 128 -29.12 22.22 5.60
C ARG A 128 -29.27 22.31 7.11
N TRP A 129 -28.51 21.52 7.84
CA TRP A 129 -28.49 21.58 9.30
C TRP A 129 -27.32 22.42 9.77
N GLN A 130 -27.57 23.40 10.63
CA GLN A 130 -26.55 24.28 11.19
C GLN A 130 -26.60 24.31 12.70
N VAL A 131 -25.42 24.36 13.33
CA VAL A 131 -25.28 24.52 14.77
C VAL A 131 -24.08 25.39 15.09
N GLU A 132 -24.23 26.28 16.05
CA GLU A 132 -23.13 27.06 16.60
C GLU A 132 -22.35 26.19 17.60
N LEU A 133 -21.05 26.07 17.36
CA LEU A 133 -20.07 25.40 18.21
C LEU A 133 -18.95 26.40 18.53
N PRO A 134 -19.17 27.38 19.43
CA PRO A 134 -18.15 28.37 19.78
C PRO A 134 -16.82 27.74 20.26
N ALA A 135 -16.91 26.59 20.95
CA ALA A 135 -15.74 25.83 21.37
C ALA A 135 -14.89 25.29 20.20
N ALA A 136 -15.46 25.17 18.99
CA ALA A 136 -14.79 24.72 17.78
C ALA A 136 -14.33 25.88 16.86
N ALA A 137 -14.52 27.13 17.29
CA ALA A 137 -13.94 28.29 16.62
C ALA A 137 -12.39 28.22 16.63
N ARG A 138 -11.75 29.09 15.84
CA ARG A 138 -10.29 29.10 15.63
C ARG A 138 -9.55 29.12 16.96
N GLY A 139 -8.60 28.19 17.12
CA GLY A 139 -7.84 27.98 18.37
C GLY A 139 -8.52 27.06 19.40
N GLY A 140 -9.75 26.63 19.16
CA GLY A 140 -10.49 25.69 19.99
C GLY A 140 -10.43 24.23 19.50
N TRP A 141 -11.51 23.50 19.76
CA TRP A 141 -11.71 22.09 19.38
C TRP A 141 -11.66 21.88 17.86
N VAL A 142 -10.76 21.02 17.41
CA VAL A 142 -10.58 20.66 15.99
C VAL A 142 -10.98 19.21 15.77
N PHE A 143 -11.75 18.96 14.72
CA PHE A 143 -12.05 17.61 14.24
C PHE A 143 -12.17 17.61 12.72
N SER A 144 -11.79 16.50 12.10
CA SER A 144 -11.86 16.28 10.64
C SER A 144 -12.66 15.03 10.26
N GLN A 145 -13.31 14.39 11.25
CA GLN A 145 -14.27 13.31 11.06
C GLN A 145 -15.62 13.68 11.70
N LEU A 146 -16.70 13.19 11.12
CA LEU A 146 -18.06 13.32 11.64
C LEU A 146 -18.82 12.03 11.34
N TYR A 147 -19.66 11.59 12.27
CA TYR A 147 -20.51 10.42 12.10
C TYR A 147 -21.97 10.82 12.31
N VAL A 148 -22.85 10.37 11.42
CA VAL A 148 -24.31 10.60 11.49
C VAL A 148 -24.98 9.24 11.38
N ASN A 149 -25.75 8.86 12.40
CA ASN A 149 -26.45 7.57 12.49
C ASN A 149 -25.54 6.36 12.22
N ASP A 150 -24.42 6.29 12.95
CA ASP A 150 -23.38 5.25 12.82
C ASP A 150 -22.76 5.12 11.42
N GLN A 151 -22.83 6.18 10.60
CA GLN A 151 -22.14 6.24 9.30
C GLN A 151 -21.22 7.46 9.21
N ARG A 152 -19.99 7.23 8.74
CA ARG A 152 -19.03 8.30 8.45
C ARG A 152 -19.56 9.29 7.41
N ARG A 153 -19.25 10.58 7.62
CA ARG A 153 -19.49 11.68 6.69
C ARG A 153 -18.17 12.35 6.32
N PHE A 154 -17.98 12.64 5.04
CA PHE A 154 -16.75 13.25 4.54
C PHE A 154 -16.90 14.76 4.38
N ARG A 155 -15.79 15.47 4.57
CA ARG A 155 -15.70 16.91 4.27
C ARG A 155 -15.81 17.12 2.75
N PRO A 156 -16.25 18.31 2.28
CA PRO A 156 -16.25 18.62 0.87
C PRO A 156 -14.83 18.56 0.30
N MET A 157 -14.71 18.01 -0.91
CA MET A 157 -13.44 17.86 -1.61
C MET A 157 -13.49 18.45 -3.01
N TRP A 158 -12.32 18.84 -3.52
CA TRP A 158 -12.10 19.28 -4.87
C TRP A 158 -11.01 18.42 -5.55
N PRO A 159 -11.25 17.92 -6.78
CA PRO A 159 -12.53 17.94 -7.49
C PRO A 159 -13.62 17.20 -6.71
N ARG A 160 -14.89 17.40 -7.10
CA ARG A 160 -16.04 16.76 -6.41
C ARG A 160 -15.95 15.24 -6.40
N GLU A 161 -15.26 14.67 -7.38
CA GLU A 161 -14.96 13.25 -7.52
C GLU A 161 -13.58 13.08 -8.13
N GLY A 162 -12.86 12.03 -7.70
CA GLY A 162 -11.54 11.69 -8.25
C GLY A 162 -10.43 12.66 -7.84
N TYR A 163 -9.56 12.97 -8.80
CA TYR A 163 -8.31 13.69 -8.57
C TYR A 163 -7.98 14.64 -9.72
N ARG A 164 -6.94 15.47 -9.50
CA ARG A 164 -6.23 16.25 -10.52
C ARG A 164 -4.80 15.76 -10.63
N PHE A 165 -4.18 15.96 -11.79
CA PHE A 165 -2.76 15.73 -11.96
C PHE A 165 -1.97 16.99 -11.64
N VAL A 166 -0.77 16.80 -11.11
CA VAL A 166 0.23 17.87 -11.02
C VAL A 166 0.59 18.34 -12.43
N ALA A 167 0.71 19.65 -12.65
CA ALA A 167 1.03 20.18 -13.97
C ALA A 167 2.54 20.14 -14.27
N ALA A 168 3.35 20.54 -13.29
CA ALA A 168 4.80 20.49 -13.37
C ALA A 168 5.42 20.36 -11.96
N THR A 169 6.62 19.78 -11.92
CA THR A 169 7.50 19.94 -10.76
C THR A 169 7.79 21.44 -10.56
N SER A 170 7.86 21.89 -9.31
CA SER A 170 8.42 23.21 -9.02
C SER A 170 9.95 23.11 -8.98
N PRO A 171 10.70 24.17 -9.32
CA PRO A 171 12.16 24.18 -9.18
C PRO A 171 12.53 24.14 -7.69
N VAL A 172 12.68 22.94 -7.15
CA VAL A 172 13.33 22.68 -5.88
C VAL A 172 14.74 22.19 -6.23
N GLU A 173 15.74 22.55 -5.42
CA GLU A 173 17.10 22.03 -5.61
C GLU A 173 17.10 20.49 -5.59
N PRO A 174 17.97 19.82 -6.38
CA PRO A 174 18.10 18.37 -6.33
C PRO A 174 18.31 17.87 -4.90
N ASN A 175 17.74 16.69 -4.59
CA ASN A 175 17.81 16.05 -3.26
C ASN A 175 17.12 16.82 -2.11
N VAL A 176 16.31 17.83 -2.41
CA VAL A 176 15.51 18.53 -1.41
C VAL A 176 14.06 18.06 -1.46
N CYS A 177 13.51 17.63 -0.32
CA CYS A 177 12.10 17.23 -0.25
C CYS A 177 11.17 18.36 -0.67
N PRO A 178 10.28 18.14 -1.67
CA PRO A 178 9.36 19.16 -2.13
C PRO A 178 8.40 19.68 -1.06
N ASP A 179 8.13 20.99 -1.08
CA ASP A 179 7.08 21.67 -0.33
C ASP A 179 6.06 22.37 -1.24
N ARG A 180 6.11 22.12 -2.55
CA ARG A 180 5.32 22.86 -3.54
C ARG A 180 5.29 22.17 -4.90
N PHE A 181 4.31 22.53 -5.73
CA PHE A 181 4.23 22.10 -7.13
C PHE A 181 3.42 23.08 -7.96
N VAL A 182 3.53 22.98 -9.29
CA VAL A 182 2.74 23.76 -10.24
C VAL A 182 1.45 23.02 -10.57
N TYR A 183 0.32 23.69 -10.47
CA TYR A 183 -1.00 23.13 -10.78
C TYR A 183 -1.57 23.68 -12.10
N HIS A 184 -2.53 22.97 -12.70
CA HIS A 184 -3.21 23.44 -13.92
C HIS A 184 -4.19 24.57 -13.59
N GLU A 185 -4.44 25.44 -14.56
CA GLU A 185 -5.40 26.52 -14.40
C GLU A 185 -6.78 25.99 -13.95
N GLY A 186 -7.35 26.59 -12.90
CA GLY A 186 -8.64 26.20 -12.33
C GLY A 186 -8.61 25.09 -11.28
N ASP A 187 -7.48 24.40 -11.08
CA ASP A 187 -7.43 23.29 -10.12
C ASP A 187 -7.34 23.74 -8.66
N ILE A 188 -6.60 24.82 -8.38
CA ILE A 188 -6.51 25.45 -7.07
C ILE A 188 -6.77 26.94 -7.28
N LEU A 189 -7.77 27.49 -6.59
CA LEU A 189 -8.13 28.90 -6.75
C LEU A 189 -7.56 29.74 -5.59
N PRO A 190 -6.75 30.79 -5.87
CA PRO A 190 -6.28 31.73 -4.85
C PRO A 190 -7.42 32.44 -4.10
N THR A 191 -8.61 32.48 -4.70
CA THR A 191 -9.81 33.11 -4.15
C THR A 191 -10.56 32.23 -3.17
N TRP A 192 -10.18 30.96 -3.00
CA TRP A 192 -10.87 30.11 -2.03
C TRP A 192 -10.67 30.64 -0.60
N ARG A 193 -11.74 30.59 0.19
CA ARG A 193 -11.73 30.99 1.59
C ARG A 193 -10.89 30.03 2.43
N ASN A 194 -10.18 30.56 3.42
CA ASN A 194 -9.45 29.79 4.44
C ASN A 194 -8.44 28.78 3.84
N LEU A 195 -7.56 29.24 2.94
CA LEU A 195 -6.55 28.38 2.29
C LEU A 195 -5.78 27.49 3.28
N ALA A 196 -5.35 28.05 4.41
CA ALA A 196 -4.61 27.32 5.45
C ALA A 196 -5.39 26.19 6.14
N GLU A 197 -6.70 26.10 5.94
CA GLU A 197 -7.52 24.98 6.45
C GLU A 197 -7.83 23.92 5.38
N LYS A 198 -7.38 24.12 4.14
CA LYS A 198 -7.53 23.16 3.05
C LYS A 198 -6.35 22.23 3.02
N GLU A 199 -6.62 20.95 2.84
CA GLU A 199 -5.62 19.90 2.89
C GLU A 199 -5.39 19.33 1.50
N VAL A 200 -4.21 19.57 0.93
CA VAL A 200 -3.78 18.94 -0.32
C VAL A 200 -3.33 17.52 -0.02
N CYS A 201 -4.05 16.54 -0.53
CA CYS A 201 -3.76 15.12 -0.42
C CYS A 201 -3.10 14.66 -1.72
N ILE A 202 -1.79 14.41 -1.69
CA ILE A 202 -0.97 14.01 -2.84
C ILE A 202 -0.69 12.52 -2.75
N VAL A 203 -1.10 11.78 -3.77
CA VAL A 203 -0.81 10.35 -3.88
C VAL A 203 0.51 10.17 -4.63
N HIS A 204 1.43 9.44 -4.02
CA HIS A 204 2.72 9.12 -4.62
C HIS A 204 2.65 7.75 -5.31
N ASN A 205 3.07 6.71 -4.60
CA ASN A 205 3.00 5.32 -5.05
C ASN A 205 2.25 4.49 -4.00
N TRP A 206 2.95 4.07 -2.95
CA TRP A 206 2.43 3.29 -1.82
C TRP A 206 2.06 4.13 -0.58
N ASN A 207 2.20 5.46 -0.68
CA ASN A 207 1.89 6.38 0.40
C ASN A 207 1.20 7.65 -0.12
N LEU A 208 0.61 8.40 0.81
CA LEU A 208 -0.08 9.66 0.57
C LEU A 208 0.48 10.71 1.52
N SER A 209 0.79 11.88 0.99
CA SER A 209 1.13 13.05 1.80
C SER A 209 -0.07 14.00 1.89
N ARG A 210 -0.23 14.67 3.03
CA ARG A 210 -1.37 15.54 3.34
C ARG A 210 -0.89 16.83 3.98
N PHE A 211 -1.09 17.96 3.31
CA PHE A 211 -0.56 19.25 3.78
C PHE A 211 -1.60 20.37 3.72
N PRO A 212 -1.65 21.25 4.74
CA PRO A 212 -2.30 22.54 4.61
C PRO A 212 -1.68 23.41 3.51
N ILE A 213 -2.48 24.26 2.85
CA ILE A 213 -1.96 25.26 1.89
C ILE A 213 -1.40 26.46 2.66
N ARG A 214 -0.09 26.72 2.52
CA ARG A 214 0.57 27.88 3.12
C ARG A 214 0.38 29.15 2.29
N ALA A 215 0.58 29.04 0.97
CA ALA A 215 0.49 30.17 0.05
C ALA A 215 0.26 29.68 -1.39
N ILE A 216 -0.15 30.60 -2.27
CA ILE A 216 -0.25 30.36 -3.72
C ILE A 216 0.47 31.49 -4.44
N GLU A 217 1.38 31.14 -5.35
CA GLU A 217 2.05 32.08 -6.24
C GLU A 217 1.34 32.08 -7.59
N SER A 218 0.93 33.26 -8.08
CA SER A 218 0.09 33.40 -9.28
C SER A 218 0.80 33.05 -10.59
N ALA A 219 2.12 33.24 -10.65
CA ALA A 219 2.97 32.82 -11.76
C ALA A 219 4.14 32.03 -11.18
N PRO A 220 4.34 30.74 -11.52
CA PRO A 220 3.69 29.96 -12.58
C PRO A 220 2.39 29.20 -12.18
N ARG A 221 1.65 29.62 -11.14
CA ARG A 221 0.58 28.85 -10.45
C ARG A 221 1.17 27.75 -9.56
N THR A 222 1.96 28.17 -8.58
CA THR A 222 2.58 27.27 -7.62
C THR A 222 1.77 27.25 -6.35
N VAL A 223 1.38 26.06 -5.88
CA VAL A 223 0.85 25.89 -4.52
C VAL A 223 2.01 25.60 -3.59
N ILE A 224 2.11 26.35 -2.50
CA ILE A 224 3.10 26.16 -1.44
C ILE A 224 2.41 25.50 -0.26
N LEU A 225 2.93 24.35 0.14
CA LEU A 225 2.45 23.51 1.22
C LEU A 225 3.06 23.98 2.56
N ALA A 226 2.41 23.62 3.67
CA ALA A 226 2.88 23.99 5.01
C ALA A 226 4.12 23.21 5.47
N GLY A 227 4.43 22.08 4.83
CA GLY A 227 5.60 21.27 5.13
C GLY A 227 6.15 20.56 3.89
N ARG A 228 7.09 19.66 4.14
CA ARG A 228 7.84 18.93 3.11
C ARG A 228 7.46 17.46 3.09
N THR A 229 7.55 16.85 1.92
CA THR A 229 7.42 15.40 1.81
C THR A 229 8.54 14.66 2.55
N TRP A 230 8.34 13.38 2.83
CA TRP A 230 9.29 12.58 3.61
C TRP A 230 10.64 12.36 2.90
N HIS A 231 10.65 12.23 1.57
CA HIS A 231 11.85 11.86 0.81
C HIS A 231 11.93 12.58 -0.53
N PRO A 232 13.11 13.05 -0.98
CA PRO A 232 13.23 13.88 -2.17
C PRO A 232 12.95 13.15 -3.49
N THR A 233 13.18 11.84 -3.56
CA THR A 233 12.96 11.04 -4.78
C THR A 233 11.70 10.18 -4.70
N LEU A 234 11.59 9.32 -3.67
CA LEU A 234 10.44 8.43 -3.47
C LEU A 234 9.11 9.16 -3.26
N ASN A 235 9.18 10.40 -2.75
CA ASN A 235 8.04 11.28 -2.50
C ASN A 235 8.20 12.62 -3.23
N ASP A 236 8.83 12.61 -4.40
CA ASP A 236 8.82 13.77 -5.29
C ASP A 236 7.38 14.10 -5.74
N ILE A 237 7.16 15.34 -6.17
CA ILE A 237 5.88 15.84 -6.68
C ILE A 237 6.04 16.19 -8.18
N THR A 238 5.79 15.18 -9.00
CA THR A 238 5.96 15.18 -10.46
C THR A 238 4.60 15.21 -11.17
N PRO A 239 4.56 15.50 -12.49
CA PRO A 239 3.33 15.41 -13.29
C PRO A 239 2.64 14.04 -13.30
N ARG A 240 3.33 12.97 -12.87
CA ARG A 240 2.72 11.66 -12.72
C ARG A 240 1.84 11.59 -11.47
N ASN A 241 2.12 12.40 -10.45
CA ASN A 241 1.36 12.43 -9.21
C ASN A 241 -0.02 13.04 -9.42
N TRP A 242 -0.99 12.50 -8.70
CA TRP A 242 -2.32 13.07 -8.63
C TRP A 242 -2.64 13.49 -7.20
N TYR A 243 -3.52 14.48 -7.09
CA TYR A 243 -3.91 15.05 -5.82
C TYR A 243 -5.40 15.41 -5.80
N ARG A 244 -5.91 15.58 -4.58
CA ARG A 244 -7.19 16.25 -4.32
C ARG A 244 -6.99 17.25 -3.20
N VAL A 245 -7.93 18.18 -3.06
CA VAL A 245 -7.96 19.13 -1.95
C VAL A 245 -9.19 18.85 -1.10
N GLU A 246 -9.00 18.54 0.17
CA GLU A 246 -10.10 18.37 1.12
C GLU A 246 -10.41 19.68 1.88
N ASN A 247 -11.61 19.74 2.46
CA ASN A 247 -12.11 20.88 3.23
C ASN A 247 -12.34 22.16 2.38
N VAL A 248 -12.83 21.98 1.14
CA VAL A 248 -13.11 23.07 0.20
C VAL A 248 -14.57 23.50 0.31
N ILE A 249 -14.87 24.58 1.02
CA ILE A 249 -16.25 25.09 1.18
C ILE A 249 -16.93 25.42 -0.15
N GLU A 250 -16.17 25.88 -1.14
CA GLU A 250 -16.67 26.14 -2.49
C GLU A 250 -17.19 24.86 -3.19
N ALA A 251 -16.77 23.70 -2.69
CA ALA A 251 -17.22 22.38 -3.14
C ALA A 251 -18.29 21.75 -2.22
N PHE A 252 -18.95 22.53 -1.35
CA PHE A 252 -19.89 22.02 -0.35
C PHE A 252 -21.36 22.01 -0.79
N ASP A 253 -21.74 21.00 -1.56
CA ASP A 253 -23.06 20.93 -2.20
C ASP A 253 -23.67 19.52 -2.33
N GLN A 254 -23.01 18.46 -1.83
CA GLN A 254 -23.53 17.10 -1.93
C GLN A 254 -24.12 16.59 -0.60
N PRO A 255 -25.26 15.88 -0.62
CA PRO A 255 -25.78 15.18 0.55
C PRO A 255 -24.72 14.29 1.22
N GLY A 256 -24.71 14.28 2.56
CA GLY A 256 -23.73 13.57 3.37
C GLY A 256 -22.43 14.34 3.61
N GLN A 257 -22.22 15.51 2.99
CA GLN A 257 -21.07 16.36 3.30
C GLN A 257 -21.33 17.22 4.54
N TRP A 258 -20.25 17.60 5.22
CA TRP A 258 -20.28 18.59 6.31
C TRP A 258 -19.09 19.55 6.22
N TYR A 259 -19.25 20.75 6.76
CA TYR A 259 -18.20 21.76 6.84
C TYR A 259 -18.25 22.48 8.18
N LEU A 260 -17.10 22.58 8.86
CA LEU A 260 -16.91 23.37 10.06
C LEU A 260 -16.27 24.72 9.67
N ASP A 261 -17.04 25.80 9.68
CA ASP A 261 -16.52 27.15 9.57
C ASP A 261 -15.89 27.53 10.91
N ARG A 262 -14.58 27.37 11.03
CA ARG A 262 -13.84 27.67 12.26
C ARG A 262 -13.68 29.16 12.52
N GLU A 263 -13.91 30.03 11.54
CA GLU A 263 -13.90 31.47 11.79
C GLU A 263 -15.11 31.89 12.63
N ARG A 264 -16.26 31.27 12.33
CA ARG A 264 -17.53 31.55 13.01
C ARG A 264 -17.85 30.55 14.12
N GLY A 265 -17.15 29.41 14.16
CA GLY A 265 -17.53 28.28 15.02
C GLY A 265 -18.88 27.71 14.62
N VAL A 266 -19.16 27.52 13.33
CA VAL A 266 -20.44 27.00 12.84
C VAL A 266 -20.23 25.70 12.09
N LEU A 267 -20.88 24.62 12.52
CA LEU A 267 -20.91 23.36 11.79
C LEU A 267 -22.17 23.34 10.91
N THR A 268 -21.98 23.08 9.61
CA THR A 268 -23.06 22.87 8.65
C THR A 268 -23.00 21.45 8.08
N TYR A 269 -24.13 20.79 7.98
CA TYR A 269 -24.29 19.45 7.40
C TYR A 269 -25.39 19.45 6.33
N ILE A 270 -25.14 18.79 5.20
CA ILE A 270 -26.17 18.53 4.18
C ILE A 270 -26.70 17.11 4.44
N PRO A 271 -27.92 16.95 4.97
CA PRO A 271 -28.43 15.63 5.32
C PRO A 271 -28.58 14.72 4.11
N LEU A 272 -28.40 13.42 4.32
CA LEU A 272 -28.86 12.41 3.36
C LEU A 272 -30.40 12.37 3.34
N PRO A 273 -31.01 11.96 2.22
CA PRO A 273 -32.46 11.76 2.17
C PRO A 273 -32.95 10.85 3.31
N GLY A 274 -33.94 11.34 4.07
CA GLY A 274 -34.56 10.59 5.17
C GLY A 274 -33.92 10.81 6.56
N GLU A 275 -32.82 11.55 6.66
CA GLU A 275 -32.28 11.94 7.97
C GLU A 275 -33.10 13.09 8.58
N ASP A 276 -33.32 13.03 9.91
CA ASP A 276 -34.08 14.01 10.69
C ASP A 276 -33.17 14.64 11.76
N PRO A 277 -33.05 15.99 11.83
CA PRO A 277 -32.17 16.68 12.78
C PRO A 277 -32.54 16.47 14.25
N VAL A 278 -33.78 16.07 14.54
CA VAL A 278 -34.29 15.85 15.90
C VAL A 278 -33.87 14.47 16.41
N THR A 279 -33.89 13.45 15.54
CA THR A 279 -33.61 12.06 15.94
C THR A 279 -32.22 11.58 15.56
N ALA A 280 -31.51 12.30 14.68
CA ALA A 280 -30.19 11.90 14.23
C ALA A 280 -29.15 11.92 15.36
N CYS A 281 -28.38 10.84 15.45
CA CYS A 281 -27.21 10.77 16.31
C CYS A 281 -26.00 11.31 15.53
N VAL A 282 -25.59 12.55 15.82
CA VAL A 282 -24.39 13.16 15.22
C VAL A 282 -23.25 13.19 16.24
N VAL A 283 -22.07 12.66 15.89
CA VAL A 283 -20.91 12.60 16.78
C VAL A 283 -19.65 13.12 16.09
N ALA A 284 -18.94 14.02 16.76
CA ALA A 284 -17.64 14.53 16.34
C ALA A 284 -16.53 14.11 17.33
N PRO A 285 -15.35 13.67 16.87
CA PRO A 285 -14.27 13.26 17.77
C PRO A 285 -13.70 14.38 18.63
N ARG A 286 -13.31 14.07 19.86
CA ARG A 286 -12.57 14.98 20.76
C ARG A 286 -11.18 14.49 21.12
N HIS A 287 -11.01 13.18 21.26
CA HIS A 287 -9.73 12.57 21.66
C HIS A 287 -9.14 11.69 20.57
N ALA A 288 -7.81 11.55 20.58
CA ALA A 288 -7.08 10.72 19.62
C ALA A 288 -7.08 9.22 19.99
N THR A 289 -7.38 8.87 21.24
CA THR A 289 -7.45 7.48 21.73
C THR A 289 -8.63 7.30 22.68
N VAL A 290 -9.05 6.05 22.89
CA VAL A 290 -10.10 5.67 23.86
C VAL A 290 -9.46 5.01 25.08
N ILE A 291 -8.57 4.03 24.87
CA ILE A 291 -7.84 3.33 25.93
C ILE A 291 -6.33 3.41 25.67
N THR A 292 -5.58 3.74 26.73
CA THR A 292 -4.12 3.78 26.72
C THR A 292 -3.56 2.93 27.85
N LEU A 293 -2.66 1.97 27.56
CA LEU A 293 -1.83 1.30 28.55
C LEU A 293 -0.44 1.96 28.56
N ALA A 294 -0.15 2.70 29.63
CA ALA A 294 1.02 3.56 29.78
C ALA A 294 2.12 2.88 30.60
N GLY A 295 2.69 1.80 30.06
CA GLY A 295 4.00 1.31 30.48
C GLY A 295 5.12 2.06 29.75
N ASP A 296 6.33 1.99 30.30
CA ASP A 296 7.52 2.65 29.77
C ASP A 296 8.73 1.72 29.90
N VAL A 297 9.39 1.46 28.77
CA VAL A 297 10.56 0.58 28.70
C VAL A 297 11.77 1.20 29.40
N GLU A 298 12.01 2.49 29.21
CA GLU A 298 13.16 3.21 29.77
C GLU A 298 13.02 3.38 31.28
N ALA A 299 11.82 3.71 31.75
CA ALA A 299 11.52 3.79 33.18
C ALA A 299 11.38 2.39 33.84
N GLY A 300 11.41 1.30 33.07
CA GLY A 300 11.25 -0.06 33.58
C GLY A 300 9.86 -0.38 34.14
N THR A 301 8.83 0.37 33.71
CA THR A 301 7.46 0.22 34.22
C THR A 301 6.58 -0.54 33.24
N THR A 302 5.86 -1.55 33.72
CA THR A 302 5.06 -2.46 32.87
C THR A 302 3.59 -2.43 33.28
N VAL A 303 2.68 -2.42 32.30
CA VAL A 303 1.23 -2.62 32.53
C VAL A 303 0.86 -4.03 32.11
N GLU A 304 0.32 -4.84 33.02
CA GLU A 304 0.15 -6.27 32.75
C GLU A 304 -1.12 -6.91 33.29
N HIS A 305 -1.48 -8.06 32.70
CA HIS A 305 -2.61 -8.90 33.12
C HIS A 305 -3.98 -8.19 33.13
N LEU A 306 -4.26 -7.47 32.05
CA LEU A 306 -5.54 -6.79 31.80
C LEU A 306 -6.34 -7.50 30.70
N VAL A 307 -7.65 -7.66 30.92
CA VAL A 307 -8.58 -8.19 29.94
C VAL A 307 -9.70 -7.19 29.68
N PHE A 308 -9.89 -6.83 28.43
CA PHE A 308 -11.01 -6.03 27.94
C PHE A 308 -11.90 -6.92 27.08
N ARG A 309 -13.16 -7.09 27.47
CA ARG A 309 -14.05 -8.07 26.83
C ARG A 309 -15.42 -7.48 26.48
N GLY A 310 -15.84 -7.64 25.23
CA GLY A 310 -17.18 -7.24 24.81
C GLY A 310 -17.42 -5.73 24.75
N LEU A 311 -16.36 -4.91 24.88
CA LEU A 311 -16.48 -3.45 24.88
C LEU A 311 -16.50 -2.91 23.44
N THR A 312 -17.23 -1.82 23.22
CA THR A 312 -17.17 -1.06 21.96
C THR A 312 -16.35 0.22 22.17
N LEU A 313 -15.32 0.43 21.37
CA LEU A 313 -14.47 1.64 21.39
C LEU A 313 -14.72 2.42 20.11
N ALA A 314 -15.05 3.72 20.21
CA ALA A 314 -15.35 4.50 19.01
C ALA A 314 -15.06 6.00 19.10
N HIS A 315 -15.16 6.64 17.94
CA HIS A 315 -15.21 8.09 17.76
C HIS A 315 -13.93 8.83 18.21
N ASN A 316 -12.78 8.17 18.15
CA ASN A 316 -11.51 8.88 18.23
C ASN A 316 -11.23 9.57 16.88
N GLY A 317 -10.47 10.66 16.92
CA GLY A 317 -10.19 11.49 15.75
C GLY A 317 -8.70 11.61 15.47
N TRP A 318 -8.39 11.96 14.23
CA TRP A 318 -7.06 12.38 13.82
C TRP A 318 -7.17 13.66 13.03
N ASN A 319 -6.32 14.64 13.30
CA ASN A 319 -6.27 15.88 12.54
C ASN A 319 -4.87 16.04 11.96
N VAL A 320 -4.80 16.62 10.77
CA VAL A 320 -3.54 17.03 10.15
C VAL A 320 -2.77 17.96 11.08
N PRO A 321 -1.50 17.66 11.38
CA PRO A 321 -0.59 18.61 12.04
C PRO A 321 -0.43 19.90 11.23
N ALA A 322 -0.07 21.01 11.86
CA ALA A 322 0.02 22.31 11.19
C ALA A 322 1.06 22.31 10.05
N GLU A 323 2.14 21.55 10.23
CA GLU A 323 3.20 21.28 9.27
C GLU A 323 2.82 20.24 8.20
N GLY A 324 1.63 19.64 8.30
CA GLY A 324 1.20 18.52 7.47
C GLY A 324 1.74 17.17 7.89
N TYR A 325 1.53 16.17 7.04
CA TYR A 325 1.88 14.78 7.31
C TYR A 325 2.39 14.11 6.03
N SER A 326 3.56 13.51 6.11
CA SER A 326 4.14 12.64 5.06
C SER A 326 4.99 11.59 5.75
N TYR A 327 4.77 10.33 5.41
CA TYR A 327 5.49 9.22 6.01
C TYR A 327 5.76 8.12 5.00
N ALA A 328 6.86 7.39 5.22
CA ALA A 328 7.41 6.44 4.29
C ALA A 328 6.44 5.31 3.90
N GLN A 329 5.88 4.59 4.88
CA GLN A 329 5.13 3.36 4.61
C GLN A 329 4.20 2.96 5.77
N ALA A 330 3.09 2.30 5.42
CA ALA A 330 2.14 1.65 6.33
C ALA A 330 1.51 2.54 7.40
N GLU A 331 1.68 3.87 7.33
CA GLU A 331 1.18 4.80 8.35
C GLU A 331 1.69 4.43 9.75
N ALA A 332 2.92 3.90 9.83
CA ALA A 332 3.47 3.31 11.06
C ALA A 332 3.49 4.24 12.31
N PRO A 333 3.55 5.58 12.22
CA PRO A 333 3.46 6.47 13.38
C PRO A 333 2.03 6.65 13.89
N ILE A 334 1.01 6.36 13.08
CA ILE A 334 -0.38 6.52 13.49
C ILE A 334 -0.70 5.50 14.58
N THR A 335 -1.25 5.99 15.69
CA THR A 335 -1.53 5.20 16.89
C THR A 335 -2.87 4.45 16.77
N GLY A 336 -3.15 3.59 17.75
CA GLY A 336 -4.41 2.85 17.84
C GLY A 336 -5.47 3.60 18.64
N THR A 337 -6.74 3.27 18.42
CA THR A 337 -7.86 3.64 19.29
C THR A 337 -7.68 3.02 20.69
N PHE A 338 -7.20 1.77 20.71
CA PHE A 338 -6.57 1.12 21.85
C PHE A 338 -5.05 1.15 21.64
N THR A 339 -4.31 1.79 22.54
CA THR A 339 -2.84 1.87 22.45
C THR A 339 -2.19 1.26 23.67
N ALA A 340 -1.11 0.51 23.47
CA ALA A 340 -0.33 -0.07 24.56
C ALA A 340 1.17 0.17 24.38
N ARG A 341 1.86 0.49 25.48
CA ARG A 341 3.31 0.62 25.59
C ARG A 341 3.79 -0.17 26.80
N ASN A 342 4.90 -0.88 26.63
CA ASN A 342 5.51 -1.84 27.56
C ASN A 342 4.46 -2.65 28.33
N ALA A 343 3.53 -3.28 27.60
CA ALA A 343 2.41 -3.99 28.19
C ALA A 343 2.56 -5.51 28.03
N ARG A 344 2.12 -6.29 29.02
CA ARG A 344 2.26 -7.76 29.01
C ARG A 344 0.97 -8.48 29.34
N HIS A 345 0.71 -9.61 28.68
CA HIS A 345 -0.47 -10.44 28.97
C HIS A 345 -1.79 -9.66 28.91
N VAL A 346 -1.90 -8.74 27.94
CA VAL A 346 -3.09 -7.92 27.72
C VAL A 346 -3.98 -8.60 26.69
N ARG A 347 -5.28 -8.66 26.95
CA ARG A 347 -6.25 -9.31 26.06
C ARG A 347 -7.37 -8.34 25.68
N VAL A 348 -7.60 -8.19 24.39
CA VAL A 348 -8.74 -7.48 23.79
C VAL A 348 -9.59 -8.54 23.10
N GLU A 349 -10.72 -8.91 23.72
CA GLU A 349 -11.51 -10.07 23.35
C GLU A 349 -12.95 -9.69 23.01
N ARG A 350 -13.47 -10.14 21.88
CA ARG A 350 -14.89 -9.90 21.53
C ARG A 350 -15.27 -8.41 21.54
N CYS A 351 -14.30 -7.54 21.37
CA CYS A 351 -14.51 -6.09 21.36
C CYS A 351 -14.86 -5.63 19.95
N THR A 352 -15.57 -4.52 19.87
CA THR A 352 -15.79 -3.79 18.63
C THR A 352 -14.97 -2.51 18.65
N VAL A 353 -14.18 -2.24 17.62
CA VAL A 353 -13.53 -0.93 17.44
C VAL A 353 -14.07 -0.34 16.16
N ARG A 354 -14.76 0.81 16.26
CA ARG A 354 -15.45 1.39 15.11
C ARG A 354 -15.34 2.91 15.02
N HIS A 355 -15.55 3.45 13.82
CA HIS A 355 -15.65 4.89 13.61
C HIS A 355 -14.40 5.64 14.12
N THR A 356 -13.23 5.24 13.60
CA THR A 356 -11.94 5.74 14.09
C THR A 356 -11.28 6.73 13.13
N GLY A 357 -10.44 7.63 13.65
CA GLY A 357 -9.53 8.46 12.86
C GLY A 357 -8.17 7.79 12.59
N THR A 358 -7.85 6.71 13.29
CA THR A 358 -6.51 6.11 13.35
C THR A 358 -6.56 4.58 13.16
N TYR A 359 -5.51 3.84 13.54
CA TYR A 359 -5.56 2.38 13.64
C TYR A 359 -6.54 1.93 14.75
N ALA A 360 -7.00 0.68 14.69
CA ALA A 360 -7.87 0.16 15.76
C ALA A 360 -7.08 -0.17 17.03
N VAL A 361 -6.01 -0.96 16.91
CA VAL A 361 -5.18 -1.42 18.03
C VAL A 361 -3.69 -1.23 17.71
N ASP A 362 -2.91 -0.74 18.68
CA ASP A 362 -1.48 -0.51 18.55
C ASP A 362 -0.70 -1.04 19.76
N PHE A 363 -0.13 -2.24 19.59
CA PHE A 363 0.83 -2.86 20.52
C PHE A 363 2.24 -2.38 20.19
N GLY A 364 2.62 -1.22 20.73
CA GLY A 364 3.90 -0.57 20.44
C GLY A 364 5.06 -1.10 21.30
N ASN A 365 6.02 -0.22 21.57
CA ASN A 365 7.29 -0.50 22.27
C ASN A 365 7.13 -1.48 23.44
N GLY A 366 7.91 -2.55 23.44
CA GLY A 366 8.05 -3.49 24.56
C GLY A 366 6.83 -4.36 24.86
N CYS A 367 5.78 -4.34 24.03
CA CYS A 367 4.59 -5.16 24.26
C CYS A 367 4.88 -6.65 24.07
N ARG A 368 4.40 -7.50 24.99
CA ARG A 368 4.61 -8.96 24.94
C ARG A 368 3.35 -9.74 25.28
N ASP A 369 3.11 -10.84 24.59
CA ASP A 369 2.00 -11.76 24.89
C ASP A 369 0.63 -11.05 24.89
N CYS A 370 0.48 -10.03 24.03
CA CYS A 370 -0.76 -9.27 23.86
C CYS A 370 -1.64 -9.92 22.79
N VAL A 371 -2.95 -9.93 23.01
CA VAL A 371 -3.89 -10.67 22.17
C VAL A 371 -5.06 -9.80 21.74
N VAL A 372 -5.37 -9.81 20.43
CA VAL A 372 -6.65 -9.40 19.86
C VAL A 372 -7.37 -10.67 19.37
N ASP A 373 -8.52 -11.00 19.96
CA ASP A 373 -9.22 -12.26 19.72
C ASP A 373 -10.72 -12.05 19.49
N ASN A 374 -11.24 -12.59 18.38
CA ASN A 374 -12.65 -12.55 18.03
C ASN A 374 -13.26 -11.13 18.04
N CYS A 375 -12.49 -10.13 17.59
CA CYS A 375 -12.94 -8.73 17.55
C CYS A 375 -13.55 -8.35 16.19
N GLU A 376 -14.28 -7.24 16.15
CA GLU A 376 -14.69 -6.59 14.91
C GLU A 376 -14.12 -5.16 14.82
N LEU A 377 -13.21 -4.95 13.88
CA LEU A 377 -12.53 -3.68 13.61
C LEU A 377 -13.09 -3.12 12.29
N PHE A 378 -13.88 -2.05 12.37
CA PHE A 378 -14.77 -1.62 11.29
C PHE A 378 -14.79 -0.10 11.12
N ASP A 379 -14.80 0.42 9.89
CA ASP A 379 -14.76 1.87 9.63
C ASP A 379 -13.53 2.55 10.25
N LEU A 380 -12.36 2.16 9.74
CA LEU A 380 -11.07 2.54 10.33
C LEU A 380 -10.44 3.70 9.56
N GLY A 381 -9.95 4.70 10.31
CA GLY A 381 -9.27 5.84 9.71
C GLY A 381 -7.95 5.44 9.04
N ALA A 382 -7.18 4.57 9.69
CA ALA A 382 -6.03 3.89 9.09
C ALA A 382 -6.32 2.38 9.00
N GLY A 383 -5.52 1.53 9.64
CA GLY A 383 -5.63 0.08 9.53
C GLY A 383 -6.18 -0.62 10.78
N GLY A 384 -6.02 -1.95 10.83
CA GLY A 384 -6.50 -2.80 11.93
C GLY A 384 -5.57 -2.79 13.13
N VAL A 385 -4.56 -3.65 13.12
CA VAL A 385 -3.68 -3.89 14.27
C VAL A 385 -2.21 -3.62 13.92
N LYS A 386 -1.51 -2.92 14.80
CA LYS A 386 -0.06 -2.69 14.74
C LYS A 386 0.65 -3.43 15.87
N ILE A 387 1.78 -4.04 15.54
CA ILE A 387 2.62 -4.80 16.47
C ILE A 387 4.09 -4.38 16.29
N GLY A 388 4.70 -3.89 17.36
CA GLY A 388 6.10 -3.48 17.38
C GLY A 388 6.33 -2.02 17.03
N VAL A 389 7.60 -1.71 16.75
CA VAL A 389 8.08 -0.35 16.49
C VAL A 389 8.62 -0.23 15.07
N ALA A 390 8.55 1.00 14.54
CA ALA A 390 9.26 1.39 13.33
C ALA A 390 10.64 1.92 13.74
N TRP A 391 11.10 3.04 13.20
CA TRP A 391 12.44 3.59 13.50
C TRP A 391 12.65 4.04 14.94
N LYS A 392 11.69 4.75 15.53
CA LYS A 392 11.89 5.34 16.87
C LYS A 392 11.91 4.24 17.94
N GLY A 393 13.08 4.00 18.53
CA GLY A 393 13.29 2.99 19.57
C GLY A 393 13.77 1.64 19.01
N GLU A 394 14.05 1.51 17.72
CA GLU A 394 14.55 0.27 17.11
C GLU A 394 15.97 -0.10 17.57
N GLU A 395 16.73 0.89 18.02
CA GLU A 395 18.10 0.76 18.50
C GLU A 395 18.21 -0.02 19.82
N ASP A 396 17.13 -0.08 20.60
CA ASP A 396 17.07 -0.79 21.86
C ASP A 396 16.16 -2.03 21.75
N PRO A 397 16.71 -3.24 21.82
CA PRO A 397 15.95 -4.48 21.75
C PRO A 397 14.88 -4.65 22.83
N ARG A 398 14.95 -3.90 23.95
CA ARG A 398 13.89 -3.89 24.97
C ARG A 398 12.56 -3.35 24.42
N ASN A 399 12.60 -2.52 23.36
CA ASN A 399 11.43 -1.98 22.69
C ASN A 399 10.77 -2.96 21.70
N TYR A 400 11.39 -4.09 21.37
CA TYR A 400 10.79 -5.04 20.43
C TYR A 400 9.55 -5.70 21.03
N ALA A 401 8.49 -5.80 20.22
CA ALA A 401 7.32 -6.56 20.62
C ALA A 401 7.51 -8.05 20.35
N TYR A 402 6.86 -8.90 21.14
CA TYR A 402 7.05 -10.35 21.04
C TYR A 402 5.76 -11.12 21.32
N ALA A 403 5.55 -12.24 20.62
CA ALA A 403 4.47 -13.19 20.89
C ALA A 403 3.06 -12.59 20.93
N CYS A 404 2.82 -11.52 20.16
CA CYS A 404 1.49 -10.95 20.06
C CYS A 404 0.63 -11.75 19.07
N THR A 405 -0.66 -11.86 19.35
CA THR A 405 -1.60 -12.65 18.53
C THR A 405 -2.77 -11.79 18.07
N VAL A 406 -3.11 -11.88 16.79
CA VAL A 406 -4.33 -11.33 16.18
C VAL A 406 -5.06 -12.47 15.50
N ARG A 407 -6.23 -12.84 16.04
CA ARG A 407 -6.96 -13.98 15.48
C ARG A 407 -8.48 -13.86 15.54
N GLU A 408 -9.15 -14.65 14.71
CA GLU A 408 -10.62 -14.72 14.62
C GLU A 408 -11.27 -13.34 14.40
N THR A 409 -10.52 -12.37 13.87
CA THR A 409 -10.91 -10.97 13.88
C THR A 409 -11.37 -10.52 12.49
N LEU A 410 -12.45 -9.75 12.43
CA LEU A 410 -12.84 -8.99 11.25
C LEU A 410 -12.06 -7.68 11.22
N ILE A 411 -11.39 -7.40 10.10
CA ILE A 411 -10.71 -6.13 9.85
C ILE A 411 -11.24 -5.59 8.52
N ALA A 412 -12.12 -4.59 8.59
CA ALA A 412 -12.86 -4.16 7.41
C ALA A 412 -13.00 -2.64 7.29
N TYR A 413 -13.06 -2.17 6.04
CA TYR A 413 -13.30 -0.76 5.70
C TYR A 413 -12.21 0.18 6.25
N GLY A 414 -10.95 -0.19 6.06
CA GLY A 414 -9.79 0.60 6.48
C GLY A 414 -9.37 1.67 5.48
N GLY A 415 -8.55 2.61 5.96
CA GLY A 415 -7.91 3.66 5.18
C GLY A 415 -8.81 4.84 4.83
N ARG A 416 -9.87 5.09 5.62
CA ARG A 416 -10.84 6.18 5.36
C ARG A 416 -10.28 7.58 5.57
N VAL A 417 -9.16 7.69 6.26
CA VAL A 417 -8.37 8.92 6.44
C VAL A 417 -6.98 8.74 5.82
N HIS A 418 -6.34 7.61 6.16
CA HIS A 418 -4.98 7.23 5.80
C HIS A 418 -4.98 6.01 4.86
N PRO A 419 -5.01 6.18 3.53
CA PRO A 419 -5.17 5.07 2.60
C PRO A 419 -4.00 4.08 2.61
N ALA A 420 -2.82 4.49 3.08
CA ALA A 420 -1.65 3.63 3.22
C ALA A 420 -1.66 2.76 4.49
N GLY A 421 -2.73 2.81 5.30
CA GLY A 421 -2.92 1.91 6.43
C GLY A 421 -3.19 0.47 5.98
N VAL A 422 -2.70 -0.51 6.74
CA VAL A 422 -2.82 -1.96 6.41
C VAL A 422 -3.70 -2.71 7.40
N GLY A 423 -4.16 -3.91 7.04
CA GLY A 423 -4.98 -4.73 7.95
C GLY A 423 -4.23 -5.09 9.23
N VAL A 424 -3.06 -5.73 9.10
CA VAL A 424 -2.13 -5.97 10.21
C VAL A 424 -0.72 -5.57 9.82
N TRP A 425 -0.06 -4.78 10.66
CA TRP A 425 1.33 -4.38 10.50
C TRP A 425 2.20 -4.98 11.61
N ILE A 426 3.28 -5.66 11.24
CA ILE A 426 4.31 -6.18 12.14
C ILE A 426 5.61 -5.45 11.79
N GLY A 427 6.03 -4.53 12.67
CA GLY A 427 7.30 -3.81 12.57
C GLY A 427 8.45 -4.65 13.13
N HIS A 428 9.28 -4.03 13.98
CA HIS A 428 10.27 -4.75 14.79
C HIS A 428 9.59 -5.58 15.89
N ALA A 429 9.11 -6.77 15.52
CA ALA A 429 8.46 -7.70 16.42
C ALA A 429 8.57 -9.17 15.97
N ALA A 430 8.82 -10.07 16.93
CA ALA A 430 9.07 -11.49 16.64
C ALA A 430 7.98 -12.42 17.21
N SER A 431 7.93 -13.64 16.66
CA SER A 431 7.08 -14.73 17.13
C SER A 431 5.59 -14.40 17.20
N ASN A 432 5.12 -13.47 16.38
CA ASN A 432 3.72 -13.05 16.36
C ASN A 432 2.87 -14.03 15.55
N THR A 433 1.58 -14.10 15.86
CA THR A 433 0.61 -14.93 15.13
C THR A 433 -0.53 -14.08 14.60
N VAL A 434 -0.74 -14.10 13.28
CA VAL A 434 -1.88 -13.50 12.60
C VAL A 434 -2.67 -14.63 11.95
N ALA A 435 -3.75 -15.08 12.61
CA ALA A 435 -4.43 -16.31 12.22
C ALA A 435 -5.96 -16.23 12.13
N HIS A 436 -6.58 -16.88 11.14
CA HIS A 436 -8.04 -16.94 11.03
C HIS A 436 -8.73 -15.55 11.02
N ASN A 437 -8.12 -14.56 10.37
CA ASN A 437 -8.73 -13.24 10.24
C ASN A 437 -9.43 -13.09 8.89
N THR A 438 -10.47 -12.26 8.83
CA THR A 438 -11.07 -11.81 7.58
C THR A 438 -10.74 -10.34 7.40
N ILE A 439 -9.94 -10.03 6.37
CA ILE A 439 -9.39 -8.69 6.11
C ILE A 439 -9.91 -8.22 4.73
N HIS A 440 -10.66 -7.13 4.67
CA HIS A 440 -11.16 -6.65 3.38
C HIS A 440 -11.54 -5.17 3.32
N ASP A 441 -11.66 -4.65 2.10
CA ASP A 441 -12.01 -3.24 1.83
C ASP A 441 -10.99 -2.27 2.46
N LEU A 442 -9.74 -2.42 2.05
CA LEU A 442 -8.62 -1.50 2.33
C LEU A 442 -8.06 -0.92 1.03
N TYR A 443 -7.32 0.17 1.13
CA TYR A 443 -6.67 0.84 -0.02
C TYR A 443 -5.21 0.46 -0.23
N TYR A 444 -4.67 -0.42 0.61
CA TYR A 444 -3.28 -0.89 0.54
C TYR A 444 -3.20 -2.39 0.93
N SER A 445 -2.09 -2.86 1.48
CA SER A 445 -1.86 -4.28 1.80
C SER A 445 -2.76 -4.85 2.90
N GLY A 446 -3.02 -6.15 2.83
CA GLY A 446 -3.76 -6.89 3.87
C GLY A 446 -2.93 -7.09 5.14
N VAL A 447 -1.77 -7.74 5.00
CA VAL A 447 -0.78 -7.89 6.08
C VAL A 447 0.58 -7.40 5.57
N SER A 448 1.28 -6.62 6.40
CA SER A 448 2.66 -6.19 6.17
C SER A 448 3.52 -6.66 7.34
N ALA A 449 4.48 -7.54 7.10
CA ALA A 449 5.32 -8.08 8.15
C ALA A 449 6.81 -7.90 7.85
N GLY A 450 7.53 -7.32 8.81
CA GLY A 450 8.92 -6.96 8.66
C GLY A 450 9.16 -5.46 8.59
N TRP A 451 10.34 -5.04 9.03
CA TRP A 451 10.79 -3.66 8.96
C TRP A 451 12.32 -3.66 8.82
N LYS A 452 12.83 -3.49 7.60
CA LYS A 452 14.24 -3.24 7.19
C LYS A 452 14.40 -3.53 5.68
N TRP A 453 14.83 -2.54 4.90
CA TRP A 453 15.01 -2.65 3.44
C TRP A 453 16.41 -3.12 3.04
N CYS A 454 16.96 -4.08 3.77
CA CYS A 454 18.30 -4.61 3.54
C CYS A 454 18.48 -5.98 4.19
N PHE A 455 19.60 -6.63 3.87
CA PHE A 455 20.06 -7.82 4.58
C PHE A 455 20.66 -7.47 5.95
N GLY A 456 20.61 -8.44 6.85
CA GLY A 456 21.17 -8.32 8.20
C GLY A 456 20.13 -8.52 9.31
N PRO A 457 20.55 -8.32 10.58
CA PRO A 457 19.72 -8.62 11.73
C PRO A 457 18.39 -7.87 11.69
N ASN A 458 17.30 -8.60 11.70
CA ASN A 458 15.96 -8.06 11.70
C ASN A 458 15.16 -8.69 12.85
N PRO A 459 14.64 -7.88 13.78
CA PRO A 459 13.79 -8.34 14.87
C PRO A 459 12.51 -9.04 14.41
N ALA A 460 12.07 -8.80 13.18
CA ALA A 460 10.84 -9.36 12.64
C ALA A 460 10.99 -10.82 12.18
N CYS A 461 11.19 -11.76 13.11
CA CYS A 461 11.41 -13.17 12.80
C CYS A 461 10.38 -14.10 13.47
N ALA A 462 10.35 -15.37 13.05
CA ALA A 462 9.46 -16.40 13.58
C ALA A 462 7.95 -16.06 13.57
N ASN A 463 7.53 -15.14 12.69
CA ASN A 463 6.15 -14.70 12.58
C ASN A 463 5.32 -15.73 11.81
N ARG A 464 4.09 -15.98 12.25
CA ARG A 464 3.14 -16.90 11.60
C ARG A 464 1.95 -16.13 11.05
N ILE A 465 1.74 -16.19 9.75
CA ILE A 465 0.61 -15.56 9.07
C ILE A 465 -0.17 -16.67 8.39
N GLU A 466 -1.26 -17.13 9.02
CA GLU A 466 -1.92 -18.36 8.60
C GLU A 466 -3.45 -18.34 8.58
N TRP A 467 -4.07 -19.07 7.66
CA TRP A 467 -5.53 -19.20 7.60
C TRP A 467 -6.29 -17.88 7.47
N ASN A 468 -5.69 -16.81 6.94
CA ASN A 468 -6.37 -15.54 6.75
C ASN A 468 -7.11 -15.51 5.41
N ARG A 469 -8.26 -14.84 5.38
CA ARG A 469 -8.98 -14.52 4.14
C ARG A 469 -8.87 -13.02 3.87
N ILE A 470 -8.14 -12.67 2.82
CA ILE A 470 -7.79 -11.29 2.48
C ILE A 470 -8.34 -10.97 1.10
N PHE A 471 -9.20 -9.95 0.97
CA PHE A 471 -9.76 -9.62 -0.33
C PHE A 471 -10.22 -8.18 -0.50
N ARG A 472 -10.40 -7.76 -1.75
CA ARG A 472 -10.81 -6.40 -2.10
C ARG A 472 -9.90 -5.37 -1.42
N ILE A 473 -8.62 -5.51 -1.68
CA ILE A 473 -7.57 -4.63 -1.16
C ILE A 473 -6.93 -3.83 -2.28
N GLY A 474 -6.34 -2.70 -1.94
CA GLY A 474 -5.74 -1.75 -2.88
C GLY A 474 -6.77 -0.90 -3.63
N GLN A 475 -7.81 -1.55 -4.18
CA GLN A 475 -8.95 -0.91 -4.86
C GLN A 475 -8.53 0.11 -5.94
N GLY A 476 -7.34 -0.05 -6.52
CA GLY A 476 -6.81 0.84 -7.53
C GLY A 476 -6.29 2.19 -7.00
N VAL A 477 -6.18 2.39 -5.68
CA VAL A 477 -5.80 3.69 -5.10
C VAL A 477 -4.27 3.83 -4.98
N LEU A 478 -3.61 2.86 -4.37
CA LEU A 478 -2.16 2.85 -4.17
C LEU A 478 -1.49 1.75 -5.00
N SER A 479 -0.16 1.81 -5.10
CA SER A 479 0.72 0.84 -5.75
C SER A 479 1.62 0.15 -4.74
N ASP A 480 2.40 -0.83 -5.20
CA ASP A 480 3.49 -1.48 -4.45
C ASP A 480 3.02 -2.20 -3.18
N MET A 481 2.05 -3.09 -3.36
CA MET A 481 1.35 -3.78 -2.28
C MET A 481 1.17 -5.28 -2.53
N GLY A 482 0.86 -5.97 -1.43
CA GLY A 482 0.58 -7.40 -1.43
C GLY A 482 -0.70 -7.73 -0.64
N GLY A 483 -1.30 -8.89 -0.94
CA GLY A 483 -2.17 -9.57 0.03
C GLY A 483 -1.43 -9.74 1.35
N ILE A 484 -0.24 -10.33 1.26
CA ILE A 484 0.75 -10.42 2.32
C ILE A 484 2.09 -9.89 1.78
N TYR A 485 2.59 -8.85 2.43
CA TYR A 485 3.83 -8.15 2.13
C TYR A 485 4.88 -8.48 3.21
N MET A 486 6.08 -8.87 2.78
CA MET A 486 7.20 -9.28 3.62
C MET A 486 8.41 -8.37 3.38
N LEU A 487 9.15 -8.06 4.45
CA LEU A 487 10.31 -7.16 4.39
C LEU A 487 11.44 -7.58 5.34
N GLY A 488 12.70 -7.51 4.88
CA GLY A 488 13.88 -7.86 5.67
C GLY A 488 14.07 -9.36 5.97
N GLU A 489 15.19 -9.76 6.58
CA GLU A 489 15.44 -11.18 6.86
C GLU A 489 14.54 -11.71 7.99
N GLN A 490 13.83 -12.82 7.80
CA GLN A 490 12.85 -13.31 8.79
C GLN A 490 12.98 -14.81 9.03
N PRO A 491 14.09 -15.28 9.64
CA PRO A 491 14.27 -16.70 9.90
C PRO A 491 13.12 -17.27 10.74
N GLY A 492 12.58 -18.40 10.26
CA GLY A 492 11.48 -19.10 10.92
C GLY A 492 10.09 -18.50 10.69
N SER A 493 9.97 -17.39 9.94
CA SER A 493 8.67 -16.86 9.56
C SER A 493 7.99 -17.75 8.52
N VAL A 494 6.67 -17.91 8.66
CA VAL A 494 5.84 -18.79 7.82
C VAL A 494 4.55 -18.08 7.42
N GLU A 495 4.26 -18.11 6.13
CA GLU A 495 3.00 -17.71 5.52
C GLU A 495 2.29 -18.94 4.94
N ARG A 496 1.13 -19.32 5.48
CA ARG A 496 0.46 -20.54 5.00
C ARG A 496 -1.05 -20.60 5.11
N PHE A 497 -1.70 -21.37 4.26
CA PHE A 497 -3.16 -21.58 4.29
C PHE A 497 -3.99 -20.29 4.13
N ASN A 498 -3.41 -19.21 3.62
CA ASN A 498 -4.12 -17.97 3.37
C ASN A 498 -4.87 -18.04 2.03
N VAL A 499 -5.99 -17.33 1.95
CA VAL A 499 -6.78 -17.15 0.73
C VAL A 499 -6.82 -15.66 0.39
N MET A 500 -6.24 -15.29 -0.73
CA MET A 500 -6.03 -13.89 -1.14
C MET A 500 -6.60 -13.64 -2.54
N TYR A 501 -7.48 -12.65 -2.70
CA TYR A 501 -8.07 -12.35 -4.01
C TYR A 501 -8.64 -10.95 -4.17
N ASP A 502 -8.90 -10.55 -5.42
CA ASP A 502 -9.36 -9.20 -5.77
C ASP A 502 -8.40 -8.13 -5.23
N ILE A 503 -7.16 -8.19 -5.73
CA ILE A 503 -6.06 -7.30 -5.36
C ILE A 503 -5.81 -6.37 -6.54
N ARG A 504 -6.05 -5.08 -6.33
CA ARG A 504 -6.01 -4.05 -7.39
C ARG A 504 -5.02 -2.96 -7.03
N ARG A 505 -4.22 -2.51 -7.97
CA ARG A 505 -3.24 -1.43 -7.78
C ARG A 505 -3.54 -0.21 -8.65
N SER A 506 -2.91 0.92 -8.37
CA SER A 506 -3.00 2.09 -9.24
C SER A 506 -2.11 1.95 -10.49
N ARG A 507 -0.79 1.86 -10.32
CA ARG A 507 0.19 1.76 -11.41
C ARG A 507 0.88 0.41 -11.47
N TYR A 508 1.43 -0.05 -10.35
CA TYR A 508 2.18 -1.31 -10.28
C TYR A 508 2.03 -1.96 -8.91
N GLY A 509 2.36 -3.23 -8.83
CA GLY A 509 2.44 -3.96 -7.58
C GLY A 509 1.10 -4.19 -6.86
N GLY A 510 0.27 -5.03 -7.46
CA GLY A 510 -0.87 -5.69 -6.79
C GLY A 510 -0.68 -7.20 -6.77
N TRP A 511 0.19 -7.71 -5.89
CA TRP A 511 0.50 -9.15 -5.80
C TRP A 511 -0.26 -9.85 -4.68
N GLY A 512 -0.34 -11.19 -4.73
CA GLY A 512 -0.75 -11.99 -3.58
C GLY A 512 0.34 -12.06 -2.52
N VAL A 513 1.40 -12.81 -2.85
CA VAL A 513 2.61 -12.96 -2.04
C VAL A 513 3.66 -11.99 -2.53
N TYR A 514 4.14 -11.11 -1.64
CA TYR A 514 5.15 -10.12 -1.97
C TYR A 514 6.34 -10.18 -1.01
N PHE A 515 7.47 -10.68 -1.51
CA PHE A 515 8.79 -10.47 -0.90
C PHE A 515 9.46 -9.19 -1.41
N ASP A 516 9.46 -8.15 -0.58
CA ASP A 516 10.21 -6.93 -0.84
C ASP A 516 11.63 -7.02 -0.25
N SER A 517 12.40 -5.95 -0.39
CA SER A 517 13.81 -5.83 -0.09
C SER A 517 14.23 -6.43 1.26
N GLY A 518 15.28 -7.23 1.22
CA GLY A 518 15.81 -7.98 2.36
C GLY A 518 15.05 -9.27 2.69
N SER A 519 13.86 -9.50 2.14
CA SER A 519 13.03 -10.67 2.47
C SER A 519 13.80 -11.97 2.34
N SER A 520 14.01 -12.65 3.46
CA SER A 520 14.84 -13.86 3.48
C SER A 520 14.40 -14.90 4.50
N HIS A 521 14.68 -16.17 4.21
CA HIS A 521 14.43 -17.30 5.10
C HIS A 521 12.95 -17.55 5.45
N ILE A 522 12.05 -17.11 4.58
CA ILE A 522 10.60 -17.23 4.75
C ILE A 522 10.08 -18.47 4.02
N LEU A 523 9.17 -19.19 4.68
CA LEU A 523 8.42 -20.28 4.08
C LEU A 523 7.00 -19.80 3.70
N VAL A 524 6.66 -19.91 2.42
CA VAL A 524 5.32 -19.68 1.88
C VAL A 524 4.75 -21.00 1.39
N GLU A 525 3.70 -21.51 2.03
CA GLU A 525 3.10 -22.79 1.64
C GLU A 525 1.59 -22.89 1.76
N ASN A 526 0.96 -23.69 0.90
CA ASN A 526 -0.47 -23.98 0.99
C ASN A 526 -1.38 -22.74 0.90
N ASN A 527 -0.94 -21.67 0.24
CA ASN A 527 -1.76 -20.49 0.01
C ASN A 527 -2.52 -20.61 -1.31
N LEU A 528 -3.72 -20.03 -1.36
CA LEU A 528 -4.46 -19.78 -2.59
C LEU A 528 -4.45 -18.28 -2.88
N VAL A 529 -3.91 -17.90 -4.03
CA VAL A 529 -4.00 -16.53 -4.57
C VAL A 529 -4.73 -16.58 -5.90
N TYR A 530 -5.74 -15.73 -6.08
CA TYR A 530 -6.36 -15.54 -7.38
C TYR A 530 -6.85 -14.12 -7.66
N ASP A 531 -6.96 -13.75 -8.93
CA ASP A 531 -7.41 -12.41 -9.35
C ASP A 531 -6.58 -11.27 -8.72
N ALA A 532 -5.25 -11.45 -8.68
CA ALA A 532 -4.29 -10.42 -8.30
C ALA A 532 -3.74 -9.74 -9.57
N GLU A 533 -3.79 -8.41 -9.61
CA GLU A 533 -3.54 -7.64 -10.83
C GLU A 533 -2.12 -7.81 -11.38
N ASP A 534 -1.08 -7.78 -10.53
CA ASP A 534 0.32 -7.94 -10.95
C ASP A 534 0.86 -9.37 -10.80
N GLY A 535 0.06 -10.29 -10.25
CA GLY A 535 0.36 -11.72 -10.21
C GLY A 535 0.27 -12.37 -8.83
N GLY A 536 0.47 -13.68 -8.80
CA GLY A 536 0.34 -14.48 -7.59
C GLY A 536 1.52 -14.30 -6.63
N LEU A 537 2.72 -14.18 -7.20
CA LEU A 537 3.98 -14.14 -6.48
C LEU A 537 4.93 -13.12 -7.10
N ILE A 538 5.51 -12.27 -6.26
CA ILE A 538 6.74 -11.56 -6.55
C ILE A 538 7.81 -11.91 -5.52
N HIS A 539 9.01 -12.23 -6.02
CA HIS A 539 10.24 -12.28 -5.25
C HIS A 539 11.18 -11.18 -5.72
N GLY A 540 11.33 -10.12 -4.92
CA GLY A 540 12.09 -8.92 -5.30
C GLY A 540 13.60 -9.12 -5.38
N SER A 541 14.28 -8.20 -6.08
CA SER A 541 15.71 -8.27 -6.45
C SER A 541 16.68 -8.35 -5.25
N ALA A 542 16.26 -7.87 -4.09
CA ALA A 542 17.04 -7.92 -2.85
C ALA A 542 16.52 -8.99 -1.87
N SER A 543 16.12 -10.17 -2.36
CA SER A 543 15.61 -11.29 -1.54
C SER A 543 16.43 -12.57 -1.75
N LYS A 544 16.49 -13.45 -0.74
CA LYS A 544 17.25 -14.72 -0.80
C LYS A 544 16.68 -15.79 0.13
N ASN A 545 17.07 -17.06 -0.04
CA ASN A 545 16.76 -18.16 0.87
C ASN A 545 15.26 -18.43 1.15
N ASN A 546 14.36 -17.90 0.32
CA ASN A 546 12.92 -18.11 0.49
C ASN A 546 12.47 -19.42 -0.15
N ILE A 547 11.45 -20.04 0.43
CA ILE A 547 10.85 -21.29 -0.06
C ILE A 547 9.37 -21.04 -0.33
N VAL A 548 8.95 -21.27 -1.56
CA VAL A 548 7.55 -21.19 -1.99
C VAL A 548 7.11 -22.57 -2.46
N ARG A 549 6.21 -23.22 -1.74
CA ARG A 549 5.79 -24.58 -2.08
C ARG A 549 4.32 -24.89 -1.88
N ASN A 550 3.77 -25.78 -2.70
CA ASN A 550 2.40 -26.27 -2.51
C ASN A 550 1.32 -25.19 -2.51
N ASN A 551 1.53 -24.08 -3.23
CA ASN A 551 0.56 -23.00 -3.37
C ASN A 551 -0.22 -23.11 -4.70
N ILE A 552 -1.40 -22.50 -4.75
CA ILE A 552 -2.18 -22.29 -5.97
C ILE A 552 -2.14 -20.80 -6.30
N PHE A 553 -1.53 -20.47 -7.43
CA PHE A 553 -1.48 -19.12 -7.99
C PHE A 553 -2.28 -19.10 -9.28
N ALA A 554 -3.47 -18.50 -9.25
CA ALA A 554 -4.41 -18.54 -10.36
C ALA A 554 -4.81 -17.15 -10.87
N PHE A 555 -5.09 -17.02 -12.17
CA PHE A 555 -5.75 -15.85 -12.76
C PHE A 555 -5.10 -14.50 -12.42
N GLY A 556 -3.76 -14.44 -12.39
CA GLY A 556 -3.04 -13.17 -12.34
C GLY A 556 -3.35 -12.31 -13.56
N GLY A 557 -3.59 -11.01 -13.35
CA GLY A 557 -4.02 -10.10 -14.41
C GLY A 557 -2.93 -9.80 -15.44
N LYS A 558 -1.69 -9.61 -14.97
CA LYS A 558 -0.53 -9.22 -15.77
C LYS A 558 0.40 -10.39 -16.07
N ASN A 559 0.82 -11.10 -15.04
CA ASN A 559 1.60 -12.32 -15.06
C ASN A 559 1.16 -13.18 -13.86
N GLN A 560 1.75 -14.36 -13.66
CA GLN A 560 1.52 -15.13 -12.44
C GLN A 560 2.72 -15.14 -11.49
N LEU A 561 3.93 -15.03 -12.06
CA LEU A 561 5.21 -15.17 -11.38
C LEU A 561 6.16 -14.05 -11.78
N THR A 562 6.66 -13.33 -10.79
CA THR A 562 7.86 -12.50 -10.91
C THR A 562 8.90 -13.03 -9.94
N ALA A 563 10.08 -13.35 -10.45
CA ALA A 563 11.20 -13.78 -9.62
C ALA A 563 12.45 -13.02 -10.05
N ASP A 564 13.03 -12.34 -9.08
CA ASP A 564 14.37 -11.77 -9.12
C ASP A 564 15.13 -12.28 -7.90
N THR A 565 16.42 -12.01 -7.78
CA THR A 565 17.29 -12.66 -6.80
C THR A 565 18.50 -11.81 -6.52
N SER A 566 18.92 -11.83 -5.26
CA SER A 566 20.21 -11.27 -4.89
C SER A 566 21.38 -12.09 -5.45
N SER A 567 22.50 -11.42 -5.70
CA SER A 567 23.79 -12.07 -5.92
C SER A 567 24.32 -12.82 -4.68
N GLU A 568 23.73 -12.59 -3.50
CA GLU A 568 24.12 -13.18 -2.23
C GLU A 568 23.10 -14.23 -1.72
N GLY A 569 23.62 -15.34 -1.18
CA GLY A 569 22.82 -16.39 -0.53
C GLY A 569 22.28 -17.47 -1.49
N ASP A 570 21.49 -18.40 -0.95
CA ASP A 570 20.81 -19.37 -1.80
C ASP A 570 19.65 -18.69 -2.56
N PRO A 571 19.41 -19.12 -3.80
CA PRO A 571 18.29 -18.66 -4.60
C PRO A 571 16.94 -19.05 -4.01
N LEU A 572 15.89 -18.36 -4.48
CA LEU A 572 14.50 -18.75 -4.32
C LEU A 572 14.30 -20.22 -4.72
N ARG A 573 13.56 -20.97 -3.88
CA ARG A 573 13.13 -22.34 -4.17
C ARG A 573 11.62 -22.36 -4.37
N VAL A 574 11.18 -22.75 -5.57
CA VAL A 574 9.76 -22.83 -5.95
C VAL A 574 9.42 -24.26 -6.31
N GLU A 575 8.67 -24.95 -5.47
CA GLU A 575 8.42 -26.38 -5.67
C GLU A 575 6.96 -26.80 -5.47
N ARG A 576 6.46 -27.71 -6.31
CA ARG A 576 5.11 -28.28 -6.18
C ARG A 576 4.02 -27.21 -6.11
N ASN A 577 4.13 -26.10 -6.83
CA ASN A 577 3.06 -25.09 -6.92
C ASN A 577 2.24 -25.30 -8.19
N LEU A 578 1.00 -24.81 -8.19
CA LEU A 578 0.13 -24.74 -9.38
C LEU A 578 0.08 -23.29 -9.87
N PHE A 579 0.58 -23.04 -11.07
CA PHE A 579 0.50 -21.75 -11.75
C PHE A 579 -0.52 -21.84 -12.88
N VAL A 580 -1.62 -21.10 -12.75
CA VAL A 580 -2.74 -21.18 -13.69
C VAL A 580 -3.12 -19.79 -14.16
N TRP A 581 -3.09 -19.53 -15.45
CA TRP A 581 -3.39 -18.21 -16.01
C TRP A 581 -4.26 -18.32 -17.25
N GLN A 582 -4.85 -17.20 -17.69
CA GLN A 582 -5.77 -17.19 -18.84
C GLN A 582 -5.24 -16.35 -20.00
N GLN A 583 -4.64 -15.20 -19.71
CA GLN A 583 -4.12 -14.27 -20.70
C GLN A 583 -2.65 -14.00 -20.40
N ARG A 584 -1.91 -13.54 -21.42
CA ARG A 584 -0.47 -13.19 -21.34
C ARG A 584 0.43 -14.39 -21.02
N ASP A 585 1.72 -14.12 -20.83
CA ASP A 585 2.72 -15.14 -20.50
C ASP A 585 2.86 -15.34 -18.98
N LEU A 586 3.47 -16.44 -18.54
CA LEU A 586 3.60 -16.83 -17.13
C LEU A 586 4.32 -15.76 -16.28
N PHE A 587 5.36 -15.16 -16.83
CA PHE A 587 6.25 -14.19 -16.19
C PHE A 587 6.62 -13.09 -17.17
N LEU A 588 6.92 -11.88 -16.67
CA LEU A 588 7.40 -10.80 -17.52
C LEU A 588 8.80 -11.09 -18.09
N HIS A 589 9.71 -11.51 -17.21
CA HIS A 589 11.05 -11.94 -17.54
C HIS A 589 11.25 -13.36 -17.02
N ALA A 590 11.97 -14.18 -17.79
CA ALA A 590 12.30 -15.52 -17.36
C ALA A 590 13.01 -15.45 -15.99
N PRO A 591 12.57 -16.25 -15.00
CA PRO A 591 13.24 -16.31 -13.73
C PRO A 591 14.75 -16.53 -13.89
N PRO A 592 15.60 -15.87 -13.07
CA PRO A 592 17.04 -16.05 -13.09
C PRO A 592 17.43 -17.53 -13.04
N ALA A 593 18.45 -17.92 -13.82
CA ALA A 593 18.82 -19.34 -14.01
C ALA A 593 19.22 -20.07 -12.71
N HIS A 594 19.60 -19.32 -11.68
CA HIS A 594 19.96 -19.89 -10.38
C HIS A 594 18.74 -20.11 -9.47
N CYS A 595 17.58 -19.52 -9.74
CA CYS A 595 16.32 -19.89 -9.08
C CYS A 595 16.05 -21.39 -9.24
N ARG A 596 15.66 -22.06 -8.15
CA ARG A 596 15.44 -23.50 -8.15
C ARG A 596 13.95 -23.78 -8.26
N PHE A 597 13.54 -24.18 -9.45
CA PHE A 597 12.18 -24.65 -9.72
C PHE A 597 12.18 -26.18 -9.78
N ALA A 598 11.18 -26.81 -9.16
CA ALA A 598 11.04 -28.25 -9.18
C ALA A 598 9.58 -28.71 -9.07
N SER A 599 9.16 -29.61 -9.96
CA SER A 599 7.87 -30.31 -9.84
C SER A 599 6.64 -29.39 -9.75
N ASN A 600 6.69 -28.22 -10.40
CA ASN A 600 5.55 -27.31 -10.47
C ASN A 600 4.63 -27.68 -11.65
N LEU A 601 3.35 -27.33 -11.54
CA LEU A 601 2.37 -27.46 -12.61
C LEU A 601 2.10 -26.08 -13.24
N TYR A 602 2.09 -26.03 -14.56
CA TYR A 602 1.85 -24.82 -15.35
C TYR A 602 0.71 -25.05 -16.33
N TRP A 603 -0.33 -24.23 -16.26
CA TRP A 603 -1.48 -24.33 -17.15
C TRP A 603 -2.02 -22.98 -17.60
N ARG A 604 -2.06 -22.77 -18.92
CA ARG A 604 -2.81 -21.66 -19.52
C ARG A 604 -4.16 -22.16 -19.99
N VAL A 605 -5.23 -21.62 -19.41
CA VAL A 605 -6.62 -21.97 -19.76
C VAL A 605 -6.84 -21.79 -21.25
N GLY A 606 -7.41 -22.82 -21.89
CA GLY A 606 -7.69 -22.82 -23.33
C GLY A 606 -6.47 -23.10 -24.24
N SER A 607 -5.30 -23.39 -23.68
CA SER A 607 -4.11 -23.80 -24.45
C SER A 607 -4.01 -25.32 -24.54
N SER A 608 -3.25 -25.83 -25.52
CA SER A 608 -2.74 -27.22 -25.47
C SER A 608 -1.36 -27.25 -24.80
N SER A 609 -0.97 -28.40 -24.23
CA SER A 609 0.37 -28.59 -23.66
C SER A 609 1.47 -28.32 -24.70
N ASN A 610 1.29 -28.78 -25.94
CA ASN A 610 2.24 -28.54 -27.04
C ASN A 610 2.42 -27.04 -27.34
N ALA A 611 1.33 -26.26 -27.28
CA ALA A 611 1.40 -24.82 -27.51
C ALA A 611 2.15 -24.07 -26.39
N LEU A 612 2.10 -24.56 -25.15
CA LEU A 612 2.86 -23.98 -24.04
C LEU A 612 4.34 -24.37 -24.05
N LEU A 613 4.66 -25.54 -24.60
CA LEU A 613 6.04 -26.02 -24.74
C LEU A 613 6.73 -25.50 -26.01
N ALA A 614 6.07 -24.68 -26.81
CA ALA A 614 6.63 -24.12 -28.04
C ALA A 614 7.82 -23.20 -27.73
N THR A 615 9.01 -23.57 -28.22
CA THR A 615 10.30 -22.92 -27.91
C THR A 615 10.52 -21.58 -28.63
N ASP A 616 9.56 -21.15 -29.42
CA ASP A 616 9.48 -19.79 -29.98
C ASP A 616 8.94 -18.78 -28.95
N THR A 617 8.30 -19.22 -27.86
CA THR A 617 7.84 -18.36 -26.76
C THR A 617 8.83 -18.29 -25.58
N PRO A 618 8.89 -17.18 -24.82
CA PRO A 618 9.70 -17.10 -23.59
C PRO A 618 9.36 -18.20 -22.58
N THR A 619 8.08 -18.42 -22.28
CA THR A 619 7.64 -19.50 -21.40
C THR A 619 8.03 -20.88 -21.91
N GLY A 620 7.80 -21.21 -23.19
CA GLY A 620 8.14 -22.53 -23.70
C GLY A 620 9.66 -22.80 -23.68
N ARG A 621 10.49 -21.81 -23.98
CA ARG A 621 11.96 -21.92 -23.81
C ARG A 621 12.37 -22.18 -22.37
N TRP A 622 11.72 -21.51 -21.43
CA TRP A 622 12.00 -21.67 -20.01
C TRP A 622 11.51 -23.02 -19.49
N LEU A 623 10.28 -23.42 -19.82
CA LEU A 623 9.71 -24.72 -19.43
C LEU A 623 10.51 -25.90 -19.97
N ALA A 624 11.08 -25.79 -21.18
CA ALA A 624 11.94 -26.83 -21.75
C ALA A 624 13.23 -27.08 -20.92
N ARG A 625 13.58 -26.15 -20.02
CA ARG A 625 14.75 -26.22 -19.15
C ARG A 625 14.38 -26.41 -17.68
N GLU A 626 13.10 -26.29 -17.31
CA GLU A 626 12.66 -26.41 -15.93
C GLU A 626 12.61 -27.89 -15.51
N PRO A 627 13.39 -28.29 -14.48
CA PRO A 627 13.42 -29.68 -14.05
C PRO A 627 12.12 -30.13 -13.40
N GLY A 628 11.41 -31.05 -14.08
CA GLY A 628 10.20 -31.66 -13.54
C GLY A 628 8.92 -30.86 -13.79
N ALA A 629 8.94 -29.91 -14.74
CA ALA A 629 7.77 -29.13 -15.13
C ALA A 629 6.63 -30.05 -15.58
N CYS A 630 5.45 -29.84 -15.02
CA CYS A 630 4.23 -30.46 -15.50
C CYS A 630 3.39 -29.44 -16.26
N VAL A 631 3.28 -29.62 -17.58
CA VAL A 631 2.46 -28.74 -18.42
C VAL A 631 1.15 -29.46 -18.76
N ALA A 632 0.17 -29.37 -17.86
CA ALA A 632 -1.09 -30.07 -17.97
C ALA A 632 -2.21 -29.33 -17.22
N ASP A 633 -3.46 -29.58 -17.62
CA ASP A 633 -4.63 -29.08 -16.89
C ASP A 633 -4.63 -29.63 -15.45
N PRO A 634 -4.71 -28.77 -14.41
CA PRO A 634 -4.77 -29.22 -13.03
C PRO A 634 -6.06 -30.00 -12.71
N LEU A 635 -7.07 -29.99 -13.56
CA LEU A 635 -8.38 -30.61 -13.34
C LEU A 635 -9.05 -30.07 -12.08
N PHE A 636 -9.12 -28.74 -11.98
CA PHE A 636 -9.93 -28.08 -10.96
C PHE A 636 -11.41 -28.41 -11.15
N VAL A 637 -12.16 -28.51 -10.06
CA VAL A 637 -13.62 -28.81 -10.08
C VAL A 637 -14.38 -27.78 -10.90
N ASP A 638 -14.13 -26.48 -10.69
CA ASP A 638 -14.71 -25.40 -11.51
C ASP A 638 -13.87 -24.11 -11.40
N ALA A 639 -12.77 -24.05 -12.16
CA ALA A 639 -11.87 -22.88 -12.15
C ALA A 639 -12.56 -21.57 -12.61
N ALA A 640 -13.56 -21.68 -13.49
CA ALA A 640 -14.31 -20.52 -13.98
C ALA A 640 -15.12 -19.87 -12.85
N ARG A 641 -15.63 -20.67 -11.90
CA ARG A 641 -16.28 -20.20 -10.67
C ARG A 641 -15.34 -20.07 -9.47
N ARG A 642 -14.01 -20.10 -9.69
CA ARG A 642 -12.99 -20.01 -8.64
C ARG A 642 -13.06 -21.14 -7.60
N ASP A 643 -13.52 -22.32 -8.02
CA ASP A 643 -13.42 -23.55 -7.24
C ASP A 643 -12.14 -24.31 -7.62
N PHE A 644 -11.12 -24.15 -6.78
CA PHE A 644 -9.78 -24.69 -7.00
C PHE A 644 -9.54 -26.06 -6.35
N ARG A 645 -10.60 -26.76 -5.93
CA ARG A 645 -10.48 -28.16 -5.51
C ARG A 645 -10.05 -29.00 -6.70
N LEU A 646 -9.19 -30.00 -6.48
CA LEU A 646 -8.67 -30.87 -7.54
C LEU A 646 -9.52 -32.13 -7.68
N ALA A 647 -9.69 -32.61 -8.91
CA ALA A 647 -10.23 -33.95 -9.16
C ALA A 647 -9.22 -35.04 -8.73
N ASP A 648 -9.72 -36.23 -8.39
CA ASP A 648 -8.92 -37.37 -7.91
C ASP A 648 -7.84 -37.83 -8.89
N ASN A 649 -8.05 -37.60 -10.18
CA ASN A 649 -7.10 -37.95 -11.25
C ASN A 649 -6.21 -36.78 -11.68
N SER A 650 -6.20 -35.67 -10.92
CA SER A 650 -5.39 -34.50 -11.23
C SER A 650 -3.90 -34.85 -11.37
N PRO A 651 -3.21 -34.36 -12.41
CA PRO A 651 -1.76 -34.54 -12.54
C PRO A 651 -0.99 -33.88 -11.39
N ALA A 652 -1.54 -32.86 -10.73
CA ALA A 652 -0.93 -32.21 -9.57
C ALA A 652 -0.60 -33.22 -8.45
N LEU A 653 -1.48 -34.19 -8.22
CA LEU A 653 -1.31 -35.19 -7.16
C LEU A 653 -0.08 -36.08 -7.40
N LYS A 654 0.21 -36.39 -8.68
CA LYS A 654 1.39 -37.19 -9.07
C LYS A 654 2.70 -36.42 -8.89
N LEU A 655 2.65 -35.09 -8.90
CA LEU A 655 3.80 -34.21 -8.63
C LEU A 655 4.10 -34.09 -7.12
N GLY A 656 3.24 -34.67 -6.27
CA GLY A 656 3.32 -34.52 -4.83
C GLY A 656 2.68 -33.24 -4.30
N PHE A 657 1.87 -32.53 -5.11
CA PHE A 657 1.00 -31.48 -4.58
C PHE A 657 0.02 -32.10 -3.58
N VAL A 658 -0.08 -31.53 -2.39
CA VAL A 658 -0.99 -31.95 -1.32
C VAL A 658 -2.17 -30.98 -1.28
N PRO A 659 -3.39 -31.39 -1.66
CA PRO A 659 -4.57 -30.53 -1.52
C PRO A 659 -4.77 -30.07 -0.07
N PHE A 660 -5.26 -28.83 0.09
CA PHE A 660 -5.55 -28.23 1.39
C PHE A 660 -6.95 -27.60 1.39
N ASP A 661 -7.56 -27.49 2.57
CA ASP A 661 -8.91 -26.96 2.73
C ASP A 661 -8.93 -25.42 2.63
N ILE A 662 -9.23 -24.92 1.45
CA ILE A 662 -9.36 -23.48 1.16
C ILE A 662 -10.51 -22.84 1.97
N SER A 663 -11.54 -23.60 2.36
CA SER A 663 -12.73 -23.07 3.01
C SER A 663 -12.52 -22.69 4.48
N ALA A 664 -11.46 -23.23 5.11
CA ALA A 664 -11.10 -22.94 6.49
C ALA A 664 -10.39 -21.59 6.69
N ALA A 665 -10.03 -20.89 5.61
CA ALA A 665 -9.43 -19.57 5.68
C ALA A 665 -10.46 -18.48 6.01
N GLY A 666 -10.07 -17.58 6.92
CA GLY A 666 -10.93 -16.55 7.48
C GLY A 666 -11.37 -16.87 8.91
N ARG A 667 -12.18 -15.97 9.47
CA ARG A 667 -12.76 -16.15 10.80
C ARG A 667 -13.74 -17.32 10.81
N ARG A 668 -13.65 -18.15 11.84
CA ARG A 668 -14.55 -19.29 12.09
C ARG A 668 -15.70 -18.87 13.00
N VAL A 669 -15.45 -17.91 13.88
CA VAL A 669 -16.44 -17.30 14.77
C VAL A 669 -16.80 -15.91 14.22
N ARG A 670 -18.07 -15.51 14.37
CA ARG A 670 -18.52 -14.15 14.07
C ARG A 670 -19.18 -13.55 15.30
N ALA A 671 -18.73 -12.38 15.73
CA ALA A 671 -19.38 -11.63 16.80
C ALA A 671 -20.67 -10.95 16.33
N ASN A 672 -20.78 -10.65 15.02
CA ASN A 672 -21.94 -10.03 14.36
C ASN A 672 -22.36 -8.68 14.98
N THR A 673 -21.43 -7.99 15.64
CA THR A 673 -21.69 -6.70 16.30
C THR A 673 -21.73 -5.54 15.30
N THR A 674 -21.19 -5.73 14.11
CA THR A 674 -21.14 -4.72 13.03
C THR A 674 -22.07 -5.01 11.85
N ASP A 675 -22.75 -6.16 11.81
CA ASP A 675 -23.57 -6.60 10.67
C ASP A 675 -24.79 -5.69 10.42
N THR A 676 -25.30 -5.02 11.46
CA THR A 676 -26.42 -4.08 11.38
C THR A 676 -25.99 -2.65 11.09
N LEU A 677 -24.68 -2.36 11.08
CA LEU A 677 -24.17 -1.02 10.85
C LEU A 677 -24.20 -0.68 9.36
N PRO A 678 -24.49 0.60 9.03
CA PRO A 678 -24.40 1.03 7.65
C PRO A 678 -22.96 0.91 7.15
N ARG A 679 -22.80 0.46 5.90
CA ARG A 679 -21.48 0.33 5.30
C ARG A 679 -20.80 1.70 5.20
N PRO A 680 -19.52 1.83 5.57
CA PRO A 680 -18.77 3.06 5.41
C PRO A 680 -18.63 3.41 3.93
N PRO A 681 -18.85 4.68 3.54
CA PRO A 681 -18.64 5.10 2.16
C PRO A 681 -17.16 5.04 1.73
N GLY A 682 -16.94 4.87 0.43
CA GLY A 682 -15.63 5.06 -0.24
C GLY A 682 -14.99 6.40 0.15
N ALA A 683 -13.75 6.39 0.64
CA ALA A 683 -13.00 7.62 0.91
C ALA A 683 -12.18 8.07 -0.30
N TYR A 684 -11.61 7.13 -1.06
CA TYR A 684 -10.74 7.36 -2.20
C TYR A 684 -11.26 6.60 -3.41
N ALA A 685 -11.33 7.27 -4.56
CA ALA A 685 -11.62 6.65 -5.84
C ALA A 685 -10.35 5.96 -6.38
N PRO A 686 -10.47 4.94 -7.26
CA PRO A 686 -9.34 4.41 -8.01
C PRO A 686 -8.55 5.53 -8.71
N ALA A 687 -7.25 5.32 -8.88
CA ALA A 687 -6.38 6.28 -9.52
C ALA A 687 -6.88 6.61 -10.94
N PRO A 688 -6.78 7.89 -11.35
CA PRO A 688 -7.10 8.27 -12.71
C PRO A 688 -6.08 7.64 -13.67
N LEU A 689 -6.52 7.39 -14.92
CA LEU A 689 -5.59 7.00 -15.98
C LEU A 689 -4.57 8.12 -16.19
N GLU A 690 -3.29 7.75 -16.32
CA GLU A 690 -2.23 8.73 -16.64
C GLU A 690 -2.58 9.50 -17.92
N PRO A 691 -2.44 10.84 -17.91
CA PRO A 691 -2.78 11.66 -19.07
C PRO A 691 -1.82 11.38 -20.22
N GLU A 692 -2.32 11.46 -21.44
CA GLU A 692 -1.50 11.37 -22.65
C GLU A 692 -0.81 12.72 -22.89
N LEU A 693 0.43 12.85 -22.39
CA LEU A 693 1.17 14.11 -22.50
C LEU A 693 1.86 14.24 -23.87
N PRO A 694 1.81 15.41 -24.53
CA PRO A 694 2.65 15.68 -25.69
C PRO A 694 4.13 15.67 -25.28
N LEU A 695 4.99 15.18 -26.17
CA LEU A 695 6.44 15.25 -26.02
C LEU A 695 6.96 16.22 -27.08
N ALA A 696 7.61 17.30 -26.65
CA ALA A 696 8.24 18.28 -27.52
C ALA A 696 9.40 18.92 -26.76
N GLU A 697 10.63 18.55 -27.11
CA GLU A 697 11.85 19.04 -26.46
C GLU A 697 12.89 19.43 -27.52
N ASP A 698 13.30 20.70 -27.49
CA ASP A 698 14.31 21.31 -28.37
C ASP A 698 15.54 21.79 -27.59
N PHE A 699 15.57 21.56 -26.28
CA PHE A 699 16.64 21.91 -25.34
C PHE A 699 16.96 23.41 -25.21
N GLU A 700 16.24 24.29 -25.92
CA GLU A 700 16.52 25.72 -25.97
C GLU A 700 16.27 26.41 -24.62
N LYS A 701 15.37 25.85 -23.81
CA LYS A 701 15.01 26.36 -22.47
C LYS A 701 15.98 25.92 -21.36
N LEU A 702 16.87 24.98 -21.64
CA LEU A 702 17.81 24.41 -20.66
C LEU A 702 19.18 25.08 -20.75
N ALA A 703 19.86 25.29 -19.64
CA ALA A 703 21.20 25.88 -19.63
C ALA A 703 22.26 24.91 -20.18
N VAL A 704 23.35 25.44 -20.74
CA VAL A 704 24.51 24.62 -21.16
C VAL A 704 25.11 23.93 -19.93
N GLY A 705 25.44 22.64 -20.06
CA GLY A 705 25.87 21.78 -18.95
C GLY A 705 24.75 21.28 -18.05
N GLN A 706 23.49 21.67 -18.30
CA GLN A 706 22.34 21.13 -17.58
C GLN A 706 21.97 19.76 -18.13
N GLY A 707 21.51 18.84 -17.27
CA GLY A 707 20.88 17.60 -17.70
C GLY A 707 19.48 17.81 -18.28
N ILE A 708 18.85 16.72 -18.70
CA ILE A 708 17.48 16.73 -19.25
C ILE A 708 16.42 16.85 -18.13
N LEU A 709 15.39 17.68 -18.32
CA LEU A 709 14.29 17.85 -17.35
C LEU A 709 13.06 17.07 -17.77
N GLY A 710 12.38 16.41 -16.81
CA GLY A 710 11.15 15.65 -17.07
C GLY A 710 11.36 14.29 -17.74
N TRP A 711 12.61 13.87 -17.93
CA TRP A 711 13.00 12.55 -18.40
C TRP A 711 13.72 11.80 -17.28
N HIS A 712 13.62 10.48 -17.30
CA HIS A 712 14.43 9.60 -16.48
C HIS A 712 15.81 9.47 -17.11
N LEU A 713 16.86 9.55 -16.28
CA LEU A 713 18.24 9.35 -16.67
C LEU A 713 18.82 8.22 -15.81
N ALA A 714 19.41 7.24 -16.48
CA ALA A 714 20.33 6.31 -15.85
C ALA A 714 21.73 6.61 -16.41
N SER A 715 22.64 6.87 -15.49
CA SER A 715 23.98 7.37 -15.77
C SER A 715 25.00 6.81 -14.79
N GLY A 716 24.61 5.85 -13.95
CA GLY A 716 25.43 5.41 -12.81
C GLY A 716 25.79 6.55 -11.84
N GLY A 717 25.00 7.64 -11.80
CA GLY A 717 25.29 8.85 -11.02
C GLY A 717 26.23 9.84 -11.70
N ARG A 718 26.56 9.62 -12.97
CA ARG A 718 27.40 10.49 -13.80
C ARG A 718 26.55 11.33 -14.76
N ASP A 719 25.77 12.24 -14.20
CA ASP A 719 24.84 13.07 -14.98
C ASP A 719 25.57 13.98 -15.99
N GLU A 720 26.87 14.21 -15.81
CA GLU A 720 27.68 14.92 -16.80
C GLU A 720 27.77 14.20 -18.15
N LEU A 721 27.46 12.90 -18.20
CA LEU A 721 27.45 12.15 -19.45
C LEU A 721 26.29 12.53 -20.37
N VAL A 722 25.21 13.13 -19.85
CA VAL A 722 24.03 13.51 -20.62
C VAL A 722 23.68 14.96 -20.31
N GLN A 723 24.20 15.90 -21.11
CA GLN A 723 24.10 17.32 -20.87
C GLN A 723 23.81 18.12 -22.13
N VAL A 724 23.14 19.25 -21.94
CA VAL A 724 22.89 20.24 -22.99
C VAL A 724 24.20 20.91 -23.39
N THR A 725 24.46 20.97 -24.69
CA THR A 725 25.61 21.63 -25.31
C THR A 725 25.14 22.71 -26.29
N ASP A 726 25.97 23.73 -26.49
CA ASP A 726 25.82 24.76 -27.52
C ASP A 726 26.89 24.68 -28.62
N GLU A 727 27.69 23.61 -28.63
CA GLU A 727 28.73 23.39 -29.65
C GLU A 727 28.14 22.96 -30.99
N VAL A 728 27.05 22.20 -30.95
CA VAL A 728 26.32 21.68 -32.11
C VAL A 728 24.83 21.70 -31.81
N ALA A 729 24.01 21.96 -32.82
CA ALA A 729 22.57 21.83 -32.75
C ALA A 729 22.00 21.53 -34.15
N ALA A 730 20.87 20.83 -34.21
CA ALA A 730 20.15 20.59 -35.47
C ALA A 730 19.18 21.74 -35.75
N GLY A 731 18.49 22.21 -34.71
CA GLY A 731 17.70 23.44 -34.66
C GLY A 731 18.28 24.43 -33.64
N GLY A 732 17.81 25.67 -33.62
CA GLY A 732 18.15 26.61 -32.55
C GLY A 732 19.66 26.83 -32.33
N ARG A 733 20.09 26.71 -31.06
CA ARG A 733 21.48 26.87 -30.59
C ARG A 733 21.94 25.75 -29.67
N ARG A 734 21.05 24.88 -29.20
CA ARG A 734 21.34 23.87 -28.17
C ARG A 734 20.89 22.49 -28.62
N ALA A 735 21.61 21.47 -28.17
CA ALA A 735 21.21 20.08 -28.31
C ALA A 735 21.64 19.29 -27.06
N LEU A 736 21.11 18.08 -26.90
CA LEU A 736 21.56 17.17 -25.86
C LEU A 736 22.73 16.34 -26.36
N ARG A 737 23.84 16.35 -25.63
CA ARG A 737 25.01 15.50 -25.88
C ARG A 737 25.03 14.34 -24.91
N VAL A 738 25.31 13.16 -25.45
CA VAL A 738 25.48 11.92 -24.71
C VAL A 738 26.90 11.38 -24.92
N ARG A 739 27.59 11.09 -23.82
CA ARG A 739 28.93 10.51 -23.79
C ARG A 739 28.88 9.06 -23.35
N ASP A 740 29.29 8.16 -24.23
CA ASP A 740 29.33 6.72 -23.97
C ASP A 740 30.57 6.40 -23.14
N GLU A 741 30.45 6.47 -21.82
CA GLU A 741 31.54 6.17 -20.88
C GLU A 741 31.19 5.05 -19.88
N LEU A 742 30.06 4.38 -20.09
CA LEU A 742 29.56 3.28 -19.25
C LEU A 742 29.29 2.03 -20.09
N GLU A 743 29.20 0.88 -19.43
CA GLU A 743 28.87 -0.39 -20.07
C GLU A 743 27.37 -0.72 -19.92
N GLY A 744 26.85 -1.62 -20.77
CA GLY A 744 25.55 -2.26 -20.55
C GLY A 744 24.35 -1.35 -20.80
N TYR A 745 24.27 -0.73 -21.98
CA TYR A 745 23.20 0.18 -22.41
C TYR A 745 23.21 1.57 -21.74
N GLU A 746 24.21 1.89 -20.92
CA GLU A 746 24.35 3.16 -20.21
C GLU A 746 25.35 4.12 -20.88
N PRO A 747 25.15 5.45 -20.80
CA PRO A 747 23.99 6.11 -20.20
C PRO A 747 22.75 6.00 -21.09
N HIS A 748 21.57 5.88 -20.48
CA HIS A 748 20.29 5.94 -21.20
C HIS A 748 19.32 6.91 -20.56
N PHE A 749 18.42 7.45 -21.38
CA PHE A 749 17.39 8.37 -20.91
C PHE A 749 16.05 8.13 -21.61
N TYR A 750 14.95 8.34 -20.90
CA TYR A 750 13.60 8.04 -21.40
C TYR A 750 12.49 8.86 -20.77
N ALA A 751 11.37 8.99 -21.47
CA ALA A 751 10.15 9.64 -21.01
C ALA A 751 8.97 8.66 -21.03
N TYR A 752 8.09 8.78 -20.03
CA TYR A 752 6.78 8.14 -20.06
C TYR A 752 5.81 9.02 -20.84
N SER A 753 5.55 8.66 -22.11
CA SER A 753 4.65 9.41 -23.00
C SER A 753 3.54 8.51 -23.52
N VAL A 754 2.51 8.32 -22.70
CA VAL A 754 1.45 7.33 -22.97
C VAL A 754 0.61 7.73 -24.19
N ARG A 755 0.38 6.79 -25.11
CA ARG A 755 -0.62 6.84 -26.19
C ARG A 755 -1.32 5.49 -26.26
N ARG A 756 -2.63 5.49 -26.04
CA ARG A 756 -3.41 4.25 -25.96
C ARG A 756 -4.13 3.90 -27.26
N GLN A 757 -4.37 4.88 -28.11
CA GLN A 757 -5.18 4.74 -29.32
C GLN A 757 -4.65 5.61 -30.47
N GLY A 758 -4.90 5.17 -31.71
CA GLY A 758 -4.60 5.92 -32.92
C GLY A 758 -3.19 5.70 -33.47
N MET A 759 -2.81 6.53 -34.44
CA MET A 759 -1.47 6.52 -35.01
C MET A 759 -0.53 7.39 -34.18
N VAL A 760 0.72 6.94 -34.00
CA VAL A 760 1.76 7.66 -33.27
C VAL A 760 2.98 7.85 -34.15
N ALA A 761 3.57 9.05 -34.07
CA ALA A 761 4.83 9.38 -34.72
C ALA A 761 5.77 9.99 -33.69
N PHE A 762 6.93 9.35 -33.48
CA PHE A 762 8.03 9.92 -32.73
C PHE A 762 9.14 10.32 -33.70
N SER A 763 9.64 11.54 -33.60
CA SER A 763 10.75 12.03 -34.41
C SER A 763 11.82 12.73 -33.58
N CYS A 764 13.05 12.68 -34.07
CA CYS A 764 14.16 13.49 -33.56
C CYS A 764 15.21 13.73 -34.65
N ASP A 765 16.14 14.63 -34.39
CA ASP A 765 17.38 14.77 -35.13
C ASP A 765 18.52 14.11 -34.36
N LEU A 766 19.36 13.38 -35.08
CA LEU A 766 20.50 12.64 -34.54
C LEU A 766 21.79 13.05 -35.24
N ARG A 767 22.86 13.16 -34.46
CA ARG A 767 24.23 13.29 -34.94
C ARG A 767 25.11 12.31 -34.18
N ILE A 768 25.81 11.45 -34.91
CA ILE A 768 26.60 10.38 -34.31
C ILE A 768 28.10 10.59 -34.52
N GLY A 769 28.89 10.38 -33.49
CA GLY A 769 30.34 10.27 -33.56
C GLY A 769 30.79 8.87 -33.97
N LYS A 770 32.06 8.74 -34.36
CA LYS A 770 32.66 7.42 -34.62
C LYS A 770 32.62 6.56 -33.35
N GLY A 771 32.17 5.31 -33.48
CA GLY A 771 32.09 4.35 -32.38
C GLY A 771 30.87 4.50 -31.48
N ALA A 772 30.05 5.55 -31.64
CA ALA A 772 28.79 5.69 -30.91
C ALA A 772 27.77 4.68 -31.44
N GLN A 773 26.99 4.06 -30.54
CA GLN A 773 26.00 3.04 -30.89
C GLN A 773 24.64 3.29 -30.25
N PRO A 774 23.97 4.42 -30.56
CA PRO A 774 22.68 4.72 -29.98
C PRO A 774 21.59 3.79 -30.54
N SER A 775 20.66 3.38 -29.67
CA SER A 775 19.35 2.87 -30.04
C SER A 775 18.27 3.84 -29.61
N LEU A 776 17.24 3.97 -30.44
CA LEU A 776 16.00 4.67 -30.12
C LEU A 776 14.88 3.64 -30.10
N GLU A 777 14.16 3.58 -28.99
CA GLU A 777 13.08 2.62 -28.81
C GLU A 777 11.79 3.26 -28.33
N LEU A 778 10.68 2.78 -28.88
CA LEU A 778 9.32 3.03 -28.43
C LEU A 778 8.80 1.71 -27.87
N ARG A 779 8.38 1.69 -26.60
CA ARG A 779 7.90 0.47 -25.95
C ARG A 779 6.51 0.69 -25.34
N ASP A 780 5.81 -0.42 -25.15
CA ASP A 780 4.50 -0.40 -24.50
C ASP A 780 4.59 0.06 -23.05
N VAL A 781 3.47 0.58 -22.52
CA VAL A 781 3.31 0.77 -21.08
C VAL A 781 3.13 -0.59 -20.44
N ASP A 782 3.81 -0.73 -19.30
CA ASP A 782 3.56 -1.70 -18.25
C ASP A 782 2.46 -2.74 -18.55
N PRO A 783 2.81 -4.02 -18.79
CA PRO A 783 4.02 -4.64 -18.25
C PRO A 783 4.99 -5.24 -19.20
N TRP A 784 4.55 -5.63 -20.39
CA TRP A 784 5.48 -6.10 -21.39
C TRP A 784 6.06 -4.83 -21.96
N TYR A 785 7.30 -4.50 -21.61
CA TYR A 785 8.18 -3.63 -22.40
C TYR A 785 8.39 -4.25 -23.79
N ALA A 786 7.30 -4.59 -24.47
CA ALA A 786 7.28 -5.12 -25.79
C ALA A 786 7.80 -4.00 -26.66
N SER A 787 8.97 -4.24 -27.25
CA SER A 787 9.57 -3.32 -28.19
C SER A 787 8.58 -3.08 -29.32
N GLY A 788 8.14 -1.84 -29.44
CA GLY A 788 7.39 -1.35 -30.58
C GLY A 788 8.36 -0.95 -31.68
N PRO A 789 8.23 0.27 -32.24
CA PRO A 789 9.22 0.83 -33.14
C PRO A 789 10.61 0.93 -32.50
N MET A 790 11.63 0.49 -33.23
CA MET A 790 13.01 0.60 -32.80
C MET A 790 13.95 0.83 -33.98
N ILE A 791 15.00 1.61 -33.73
CA ILE A 791 16.22 1.59 -34.53
C ILE A 791 17.45 1.44 -33.63
N SER A 792 18.50 0.81 -34.15
CA SER A 792 19.82 0.75 -33.54
C SER A 792 20.88 1.09 -34.57
N ILE A 793 21.90 1.84 -34.18
CA ILE A 793 23.03 2.17 -35.05
C ILE A 793 24.27 1.50 -34.48
N ASP A 794 25.01 0.75 -35.31
CA ASP A 794 26.26 0.11 -34.89
C ASP A 794 27.49 1.04 -35.06
N GLY A 795 28.65 0.59 -34.58
CA GLY A 795 29.88 1.39 -34.58
C GLY A 795 30.44 1.71 -35.97
N ASP A 796 29.90 1.10 -37.02
CA ASP A 796 30.19 1.39 -38.42
C ASP A 796 29.18 2.35 -39.06
N GLY A 797 28.17 2.79 -38.30
CA GLY A 797 27.13 3.73 -38.72
C GLY A 797 26.01 3.05 -39.51
N LEU A 798 25.86 1.72 -39.44
CA LEU A 798 24.77 1.02 -40.09
C LEU A 798 23.54 0.98 -39.17
N MET A 799 22.45 1.59 -39.64
CA MET A 799 21.16 1.59 -38.97
C MET A 799 20.40 0.31 -39.26
N ARG A 800 19.88 -0.32 -38.20
CA ARG A 800 19.07 -1.53 -38.23
C ARG A 800 17.72 -1.29 -37.53
N GLY A 801 16.67 -1.91 -38.04
CA GLY A 801 15.40 -2.05 -37.34
C GLY A 801 15.36 -3.29 -36.46
N MET A 802 14.18 -3.63 -35.95
CA MET A 802 13.97 -4.80 -35.10
C MET A 802 14.41 -6.11 -35.78
N HIS A 803 14.92 -7.07 -34.99
CA HIS A 803 15.55 -8.31 -35.46
C HIS A 803 16.75 -8.12 -36.40
N GLY A 804 17.39 -6.94 -36.39
CA GLY A 804 18.63 -6.68 -37.13
C GLY A 804 18.44 -6.37 -38.61
N LYS A 805 17.20 -6.12 -39.07
CA LYS A 805 16.90 -5.77 -40.47
C LYS A 805 17.64 -4.49 -40.87
N GLU A 806 18.52 -4.57 -41.86
CA GLU A 806 19.31 -3.43 -42.33
C GLU A 806 18.44 -2.38 -43.00
N LEU A 807 18.67 -1.10 -42.66
CA LEU A 807 17.95 0.03 -43.23
C LEU A 807 18.87 0.86 -44.15
N LEU A 808 19.84 1.58 -43.56
CA LEU A 808 20.84 2.35 -44.32
C LEU A 808 22.08 2.66 -43.48
N LYS A 809 23.14 3.11 -44.15
CA LYS A 809 24.33 3.67 -43.50
C LYS A 809 24.18 5.18 -43.31
N VAL A 810 24.34 5.66 -42.09
CA VAL A 810 24.25 7.09 -41.73
C VAL A 810 25.64 7.74 -41.67
N PRO A 811 25.75 9.06 -41.95
CA PRO A 811 27.01 9.78 -41.88
C PRO A 811 27.42 10.09 -40.45
N TYR A 812 28.72 10.10 -40.18
CA TYR A 812 29.26 10.62 -38.93
C TYR A 812 29.29 12.14 -38.92
N HIS A 813 29.10 12.72 -37.74
CA HIS A 813 29.25 14.14 -37.46
C HIS A 813 28.33 15.07 -38.29
N ALA A 814 27.29 14.52 -38.90
CA ALA A 814 26.27 15.26 -39.64
C ALA A 814 24.88 14.92 -39.09
N TRP A 815 24.04 15.93 -38.98
CA TRP A 815 22.66 15.78 -38.51
C TRP A 815 21.79 15.08 -39.55
N PHE A 816 21.02 14.09 -39.13
CA PHE A 816 19.98 13.48 -39.94
C PHE A 816 18.69 13.37 -39.12
N HIS A 817 17.57 13.42 -39.81
CA HIS A 817 16.26 13.33 -39.18
C HIS A 817 15.75 11.88 -39.21
N VAL A 818 15.19 11.40 -38.10
CA VAL A 818 14.54 10.10 -38.00
C VAL A 818 13.11 10.26 -37.49
N GLU A 819 12.17 9.52 -38.07
CA GLU A 819 10.79 9.41 -37.60
C GLU A 819 10.38 7.92 -37.55
N LEU A 820 9.75 7.52 -36.45
CA LEU A 820 9.20 6.19 -36.20
C LEU A 820 7.67 6.30 -36.13
N ARG A 821 6.95 5.56 -36.99
CA ARG A 821 5.49 5.57 -37.04
C ARG A 821 4.90 4.19 -36.79
N THR A 822 3.86 4.12 -35.96
CA THR A 822 3.09 2.89 -35.73
C THR A 822 1.66 3.21 -35.29
N GLY A 823 0.79 2.20 -35.32
CA GLY A 823 -0.54 2.26 -34.72
C GLY A 823 -0.55 1.64 -33.33
N VAL A 824 -1.30 2.24 -32.41
CA VAL A 824 -1.56 1.72 -31.06
C VAL A 824 -3.07 1.57 -30.83
N GLY A 825 -3.45 0.76 -29.85
CA GLY A 825 -4.84 0.40 -29.58
C GLY A 825 -5.48 -0.31 -30.76
N ASP A 826 -6.61 0.22 -31.23
CA ASP A 826 -7.39 -0.33 -32.33
C ASP A 826 -6.68 -0.16 -33.68
N ALA A 827 -5.76 0.80 -33.79
CA ALA A 827 -4.91 0.99 -34.97
C ALA A 827 -3.68 0.05 -34.98
N CYS A 828 -3.45 -0.70 -33.91
CA CYS A 828 -2.27 -1.56 -33.79
C CYS A 828 -2.34 -2.78 -34.72
N ASN A 829 -1.49 -2.79 -35.74
CA ASN A 829 -1.30 -3.92 -36.66
C ASN A 829 0.00 -4.70 -36.42
N GLY A 830 0.75 -4.37 -35.36
CA GLY A 830 2.03 -5.00 -35.04
C GLY A 830 3.17 -4.64 -35.99
N ARG A 831 3.01 -3.58 -36.80
CA ARG A 831 4.02 -3.09 -37.74
C ARG A 831 4.39 -1.63 -37.47
N TYR A 832 5.58 -1.24 -37.91
CA TYR A 832 6.02 0.15 -37.89
C TYR A 832 6.79 0.53 -39.16
N GLU A 833 6.94 1.83 -39.32
CA GLU A 833 7.66 2.49 -40.40
C GLU A 833 8.79 3.33 -39.81
N VAL A 834 9.95 3.34 -40.49
CA VAL A 834 11.07 4.23 -40.21
C VAL A 834 11.25 5.17 -41.40
N ARG A 835 11.30 6.48 -41.15
CA ARG A 835 11.68 7.48 -42.15
C ARG A 835 13.00 8.10 -41.75
N VAL A 836 13.95 8.18 -42.68
CA VAL A 836 15.25 8.81 -42.45
C VAL A 836 15.54 9.81 -43.55
N ARG A 837 15.86 11.05 -43.18
CA ARG A 837 16.30 12.09 -44.12
C ARG A 837 17.74 12.47 -43.80
N LEU A 838 18.65 12.12 -44.71
CA LEU A 838 20.08 12.44 -44.58
C LEU A 838 20.36 13.90 -44.94
N PRO A 839 21.53 14.44 -44.53
CA PRO A 839 21.95 15.79 -44.91
C PRO A 839 21.84 16.03 -46.42
N GLY A 840 21.18 17.13 -46.81
CA GLY A 840 21.03 17.53 -48.21
C GLY A 840 19.92 16.82 -48.99
N GLU A 841 19.22 15.83 -48.39
CA GLU A 841 18.07 15.18 -49.02
C GLU A 841 16.78 15.98 -48.79
N THR A 842 15.98 16.18 -49.85
CA THR A 842 14.67 16.85 -49.77
C THR A 842 13.54 15.90 -49.39
N GLN A 843 13.73 14.58 -49.56
CA GLN A 843 12.76 13.54 -49.25
C GLN A 843 13.37 12.53 -48.29
N ALA A 844 12.56 12.01 -47.36
CA ALA A 844 12.98 10.94 -46.47
C ALA A 844 12.96 9.59 -47.21
N ARG A 845 13.95 8.75 -46.91
CA ARG A 845 13.95 7.33 -47.23
C ARG A 845 13.01 6.61 -46.27
N VAL A 846 12.09 5.81 -46.80
CA VAL A 846 11.02 5.17 -46.02
C VAL A 846 11.19 3.65 -46.01
N PHE A 847 11.20 3.07 -44.82
CA PHE A 847 11.29 1.63 -44.58
C PHE A 847 10.02 1.17 -43.88
N THR A 848 9.23 0.32 -44.55
CA THR A 848 7.93 -0.15 -44.08
C THR A 848 7.97 -1.62 -43.67
N ASP A 849 6.85 -2.09 -43.09
CA ASP A 849 6.61 -3.48 -42.70
C ASP A 849 7.70 -4.03 -41.76
N LEU A 850 8.13 -3.19 -40.82
CA LEU A 850 9.02 -3.59 -39.74
C LEU A 850 8.17 -4.18 -38.60
N PRO A 851 8.52 -5.35 -38.03
CA PRO A 851 7.74 -5.98 -36.96
C PRO A 851 7.91 -5.25 -35.63
N CYS A 852 6.82 -5.00 -34.91
CA CYS A 852 6.86 -4.79 -33.47
C CYS A 852 6.78 -6.15 -32.74
N ALA A 853 7.14 -6.17 -31.46
CA ALA A 853 6.94 -7.34 -30.62
C ALA A 853 5.43 -7.61 -30.46
N SER A 854 5.04 -8.88 -30.39
CA SER A 854 3.62 -9.28 -30.37
C SER A 854 2.81 -8.70 -29.20
N GLY A 855 3.49 -8.29 -28.13
CA GLY A 855 2.89 -7.64 -26.96
C GLY A 855 2.68 -6.13 -27.09
N PHE A 856 3.23 -5.46 -28.11
CA PHE A 856 3.12 -4.01 -28.25
C PHE A 856 1.71 -3.63 -28.70
N LYS A 857 1.00 -2.88 -27.85
CA LYS A 857 -0.39 -2.47 -28.03
C LYS A 857 -0.60 -1.01 -27.70
N THR A 858 -0.01 -0.49 -26.63
CA THR A 858 0.03 0.95 -26.37
C THR A 858 1.46 1.45 -26.50
N LEU A 859 1.65 2.76 -26.57
CA LEU A 859 2.97 3.37 -26.40
C LEU A 859 2.98 3.97 -25.01
N GLY A 860 4.07 3.84 -24.28
CA GLY A 860 4.31 4.81 -23.22
C GLY A 860 5.68 4.81 -22.60
N TRP A 861 6.66 4.21 -23.27
CA TRP A 861 8.06 4.48 -23.03
C TRP A 861 8.71 4.92 -24.35
N VAL A 862 9.42 6.04 -24.31
CA VAL A 862 10.22 6.55 -25.44
C VAL A 862 11.59 6.86 -24.89
N GLY A 863 12.65 6.30 -25.46
CA GLY A 863 13.97 6.51 -24.90
C GLY A 863 15.12 6.12 -25.82
N PHE A 864 16.30 6.58 -25.41
CA PHE A 864 17.56 6.35 -26.08
C PHE A 864 18.48 5.58 -25.15
N CYS A 865 19.06 4.50 -25.67
CA CYS A 865 20.11 3.74 -24.98
C CYS A 865 21.37 3.77 -25.83
N SER A 866 22.52 3.43 -25.24
CA SER A 866 23.76 3.36 -26.01
C SER A 866 24.67 2.21 -25.59
N ASN A 867 25.27 1.56 -26.58
CA ASN A 867 26.35 0.58 -26.40
C ASN A 867 27.63 1.03 -27.11
N GLY A 868 27.84 2.34 -27.21
CA GLY A 868 28.98 2.92 -27.89
C GLY A 868 30.31 2.49 -27.27
N THR A 869 31.38 2.63 -28.05
CA THR A 869 32.74 2.47 -27.52
C THR A 869 33.01 3.56 -26.48
N LEU A 870 33.72 3.21 -25.40
CA LEU A 870 34.10 4.17 -24.36
C LEU A 870 34.75 5.43 -24.95
N GLY A 871 34.20 6.59 -24.61
CA GLY A 871 34.60 7.92 -25.08
C GLY A 871 33.95 8.38 -26.40
N SER A 872 33.06 7.58 -26.99
CA SER A 872 32.27 8.01 -28.15
C SER A 872 31.10 8.91 -27.74
N VAL A 873 30.57 9.67 -28.70
CA VAL A 873 29.59 10.72 -28.45
C VAL A 873 28.50 10.67 -29.52
N TYR A 874 27.25 10.85 -29.10
CA TYR A 874 26.17 11.20 -30.01
C TYR A 874 25.37 12.38 -29.44
N GLU A 875 24.70 13.11 -30.31
CA GLU A 875 23.85 14.22 -29.97
C GLU A 875 22.42 14.01 -30.50
N VAL A 876 21.44 14.48 -29.73
CA VAL A 876 20.00 14.39 -30.01
C VAL A 876 19.39 15.79 -29.92
N ASP A 877 18.47 16.10 -30.83
CA ASP A 877 17.77 17.37 -30.89
C ASP A 877 16.32 17.19 -31.40
N ASN A 878 15.45 18.18 -31.19
CA ASN A 878 14.07 18.27 -31.70
C ASN A 878 13.21 17.01 -31.48
N LEU A 879 13.11 16.53 -30.24
CA LEU A 879 12.32 15.34 -29.90
C LEU A 879 10.83 15.67 -29.89
N VAL A 880 10.04 14.96 -30.70
CA VAL A 880 8.61 15.22 -30.83
C VAL A 880 7.83 13.92 -30.86
N LEU A 881 6.78 13.80 -30.03
CA LEU A 881 5.75 12.76 -30.11
C LEU A 881 4.39 13.38 -30.42
N THR A 882 3.90 13.18 -31.63
CA THR A 882 2.59 13.68 -32.08
C THR A 882 1.62 12.53 -32.39
N PRO A 883 0.30 12.78 -32.32
CA PRO A 883 -0.66 11.95 -33.04
C PRO A 883 -0.31 12.01 -34.52
N ALA A 884 -0.08 10.86 -35.16
CA ALA A 884 0.14 10.83 -36.60
C ALA A 884 -1.22 10.96 -37.32
N PRO A 885 -1.31 11.76 -38.40
CA PRO A 885 -2.52 11.88 -39.19
C PRO A 885 -2.90 10.58 -39.94
#